data_AF-A0A1G2Z398-F1
#
_entry.id   AF-A0A1G2Z398-F1
#
_cell.length_a   1.000
_cell.length_b   1.000
_cell.length_c   1.000
_cell.angle_alpha   90.00
_cell.angle_beta   90.00
_cell.angle_gamma   90.00
#
_symmetry.space_group_name_H-M   'P 1'
#
loop_
_entity.id
_entity.type
_entity.pdbx_description
1 polymer ?
#
loop_
_entity_poly.entity_id
_entity_poly.type
_entity_poly.pdbx_seq_one_letter_code
_entity_poly.pdbx_strand_id
1 'polypeptide(L)'
;MTSESNCRQGGFHSLSSEQIDRLTRQGCSSEDWSKVQVAEGFNAESVKSTHFSGHIKLGVFEKRVSFFGGVSKPAGISDATIHNCTIGNNVYISRVRNYIANYVIEDNAVIDHIELLAVEGESSFGNGVQVAVVNEAGGREIPIYDNLSAQTAYVLAFYRHRPKVIEKLQKMIAGYTASVTCSMGLVGEGARLINCRIIKNVKIGPASLIEGVNKLENGSINSCVEDMVHIGPGVFAENFIVCSGSEITDGVIIYKCFVGQGTVLSRQYSAENSVFFANCGGFHGEACAVFAGPYTVTHHKSTLLIAGLFSFLNAGSGTNQSNHMYKFGPVHQGVVERGSKTASDSYILWPAKVGAFTVVMGRHYRNSDTSDLPFSYLIEHEDESILAPGVNLRSVGTVRDARKWPKRDRRKDPHKLDHINFKLLSPYTIQKMINGRNLLCKLKATSGETSEYFTYHSVKINNSSLDRGVKLYQIGINKFLGNCLIKRLEAKQFENFDELRAALKPQTSIGPGRWVDMAGMFAPEETVEKLLSDIENGSVNSLEQVKASFQSMHENYPEYEWAWAANVLQENQDKAIDEMTADDIIELTKKWKQAVVELDNMLYADARKEFTATAQTGYGLDGSQETKQADFGQVRGTFEENSFVLEIEKHIVRKTELGDELVGRMEELRRNQPN
;
A
#
# COMPACT_ATOMS: atom_id res chain seq x y z
N MET A 1 -18.66 -15.99 4.42
CA MET A 1 -19.64 -15.64 5.47
C MET A 1 -19.19 -16.36 6.72
N THR A 2 -18.74 -15.66 7.76
CA THR A 2 -18.69 -16.31 9.08
C THR A 2 -20.14 -16.55 9.47
N SER A 3 -20.44 -17.78 9.86
CA SER A 3 -21.75 -18.31 10.25
C SER A 3 -22.33 -17.68 11.54
N GLU A 4 -21.90 -16.48 11.91
CA GLU A 4 -22.15 -15.87 13.21
C GLU A 4 -22.25 -14.32 13.14
N SER A 5 -22.83 -13.76 12.07
CA SER A 5 -23.49 -12.46 12.24
C SER A 5 -24.80 -12.71 12.98
N ASN A 6 -24.68 -12.68 14.32
CA ASN A 6 -25.74 -12.68 15.33
C ASN A 6 -27.16 -12.44 14.80
N CYS A 7 -27.84 -13.50 14.33
CA CYS A 7 -29.29 -13.62 14.44
C CYS A 7 -29.61 -13.67 15.94
N ARG A 8 -29.67 -12.50 16.59
CA ARG A 8 -30.17 -12.39 17.96
C ARG A 8 -31.57 -12.97 18.01
N GLN A 9 -31.74 -13.83 19.00
CA GLN A 9 -32.93 -14.59 19.37
C GLN A 9 -34.12 -13.67 19.69
N GLY A 10 -34.84 -13.23 18.65
CA GLY A 10 -36.25 -12.89 18.71
C GLY A 10 -36.99 -13.87 17.82
N GLY A 11 -38.05 -14.50 18.32
CA GLY A 11 -38.84 -15.43 17.51
C GLY A 11 -39.47 -14.67 16.34
N PHE A 12 -39.20 -15.11 15.10
CA PHE A 12 -39.99 -14.68 13.95
C PHE A 12 -41.31 -15.43 13.97
N HIS A 13 -42.42 -14.73 13.86
CA HIS A 13 -43.75 -15.31 13.79
C HIS A 13 -44.49 -14.84 12.53
N SER A 14 -45.51 -15.58 12.11
CA SER A 14 -46.38 -15.16 11.01
C SER A 14 -47.18 -13.92 11.41
N LEU A 15 -47.52 -13.08 10.43
CA LEU A 15 -48.37 -11.91 10.64
C LEU A 15 -49.74 -12.31 11.22
N SER A 16 -50.23 -11.55 12.19
CA SER A 16 -51.62 -11.68 12.66
C SER A 16 -52.60 -11.10 11.63
N SER A 17 -53.88 -11.48 11.70
CA SER A 17 -54.92 -10.93 10.82
C SER A 17 -55.02 -9.40 10.93
N GLU A 18 -54.87 -8.84 12.13
CA GLU A 18 -54.88 -7.39 12.34
C GLU A 18 -53.68 -6.70 11.66
N GLN A 19 -52.49 -7.30 11.73
CA GLN A 19 -51.30 -6.77 11.05
C GLN A 19 -51.47 -6.82 9.53
N ILE A 20 -52.02 -7.91 8.97
CA ILE A 20 -52.31 -8.02 7.53
C ILE A 20 -53.31 -6.97 7.08
N ASP A 21 -54.41 -6.79 7.81
CA ASP A 21 -55.41 -5.76 7.51
C ASP A 21 -54.81 -4.35 7.54
N ARG A 22 -53.94 -4.06 8.53
CA ARG A 22 -53.24 -2.78 8.64
C ARG A 22 -52.32 -2.54 7.45
N LEU A 23 -51.49 -3.51 7.09
CA LEU A 23 -50.58 -3.43 5.94
C LEU A 23 -51.36 -3.20 4.64
N THR A 24 -52.46 -3.92 4.44
CA THR A 24 -53.33 -3.81 3.25
C THR A 24 -53.95 -2.41 3.14
N ARG A 25 -54.47 -1.86 4.24
CA ARG A 25 -55.00 -0.47 4.26
C ARG A 25 -53.93 0.59 3.98
N GLN A 26 -52.66 0.29 4.25
CA GLN A 26 -51.54 1.17 3.96
C GLN A 26 -50.99 1.01 2.54
N GLY A 27 -51.70 0.28 1.67
CA GLY A 27 -51.32 0.07 0.28
C GLY A 27 -50.27 -1.03 0.09
N CYS A 28 -50.03 -1.88 1.09
CA CYS A 28 -49.13 -3.01 0.94
C CYS A 28 -49.85 -4.21 0.32
N SER A 29 -49.10 -5.03 -0.41
CA SER A 29 -49.58 -6.27 -1.01
C SER A 29 -48.55 -7.38 -0.88
N SER A 30 -48.99 -8.63 -0.89
CA SER A 30 -48.12 -9.80 -0.93
C SER A 30 -48.71 -10.88 -1.81
N GLU A 31 -47.85 -11.62 -2.53
CA GLU A 31 -48.27 -12.84 -3.23
C GLU A 31 -48.80 -13.91 -2.27
N ASP A 32 -48.21 -13.98 -1.07
CA ASP A 32 -48.56 -14.97 -0.04
C ASP A 32 -48.10 -14.47 1.33
N TRP A 33 -49.03 -13.93 2.12
CA TRP A 33 -48.75 -13.42 3.46
C TRP A 33 -48.20 -14.49 4.43
N SER A 34 -48.40 -15.79 4.16
CA SER A 34 -47.84 -16.86 5.00
C SER A 34 -46.30 -16.93 4.92
N LYS A 35 -45.71 -16.39 3.85
CA LYS A 35 -44.26 -16.31 3.63
C LYS A 35 -43.63 -15.04 4.22
N VAL A 36 -44.44 -14.17 4.82
CA VAL A 36 -43.98 -12.95 5.49
C VAL A 36 -43.98 -13.20 7.00
N GLN A 37 -42.79 -13.18 7.59
CA GLN A 37 -42.57 -13.33 9.02
C GLN A 37 -42.05 -12.03 9.63
N VAL A 38 -42.43 -11.76 10.86
CA VAL A 38 -42.07 -10.54 11.58
C VAL A 38 -41.51 -10.87 12.96
N ALA A 39 -40.60 -10.03 13.44
CA ALA A 39 -40.06 -10.13 14.79
C ALA A 39 -41.10 -9.73 15.85
N GLU A 40 -40.95 -10.26 17.06
CA GLU A 40 -41.73 -9.83 18.22
C GLU A 40 -41.60 -8.31 18.44
N GLY A 41 -42.73 -7.61 18.61
CA GLY A 41 -42.78 -6.15 18.70
C GLY A 41 -42.88 -5.41 17.36
N PHE A 42 -43.02 -6.11 16.23
CA PHE A 42 -43.21 -5.47 14.92
C PHE A 42 -44.49 -4.61 14.87
N ASN A 43 -44.32 -3.34 14.50
CA ASN A 43 -45.41 -2.41 14.25
C ASN A 43 -45.69 -2.31 12.74
N ALA A 44 -46.87 -2.77 12.31
CA ALA A 44 -47.29 -2.69 10.90
C ALA A 44 -47.35 -1.26 10.35
N GLU A 45 -47.46 -0.22 11.19
CA GLU A 45 -47.53 1.19 10.74
C GLU A 45 -46.25 1.72 10.08
N SER A 46 -45.12 1.07 10.31
CA SER A 46 -43.84 1.44 9.73
C SER A 46 -43.67 0.96 8.28
N VAL A 47 -44.63 0.22 7.73
CA VAL A 47 -44.58 -0.35 6.38
C VAL A 47 -45.74 0.16 5.53
N LYS A 48 -45.44 0.84 4.41
CA LYS A 48 -46.44 1.53 3.58
C LYS A 48 -46.16 1.29 2.09
N SER A 49 -47.23 1.20 1.28
CA SER A 49 -47.13 1.09 -0.19
C SER A 49 -46.07 0.09 -0.68
N THR A 50 -45.96 -1.09 -0.02
CA THR A 50 -44.88 -2.04 -0.28
C THR A 50 -45.42 -3.36 -0.85
N HIS A 51 -44.81 -3.85 -1.91
CA HIS A 51 -45.11 -5.16 -2.50
C HIS A 51 -44.09 -6.21 -2.04
N PHE A 52 -44.58 -7.34 -1.53
CA PHE A 52 -43.78 -8.46 -1.04
C PHE A 52 -43.96 -9.71 -1.89
N SER A 53 -42.85 -10.33 -2.29
CA SER A 53 -42.82 -11.64 -2.94
C SER A 53 -41.69 -12.53 -2.39
N GLY A 54 -41.83 -13.84 -2.53
CA GLY A 54 -40.88 -14.80 -1.94
C GLY A 54 -40.93 -14.84 -0.40
N HIS A 55 -39.82 -15.23 0.24
CA HIS A 55 -39.72 -15.33 1.70
C HIS A 55 -39.24 -14.01 2.29
N ILE A 56 -40.04 -13.42 3.18
CA ILE A 56 -39.74 -12.13 3.78
C ILE A 56 -39.63 -12.26 5.30
N LYS A 57 -38.59 -11.68 5.88
CA LYS A 57 -38.43 -11.50 7.32
C LYS A 57 -38.25 -10.03 7.65
N LEU A 58 -39.05 -9.48 8.57
CA LEU A 58 -39.00 -8.07 8.96
C LEU A 58 -38.67 -7.93 10.46
N GLY A 59 -37.68 -7.10 10.78
CA GLY A 59 -37.33 -6.68 12.13
C GLY A 59 -38.25 -5.58 12.67
N VAL A 60 -37.83 -4.95 13.77
CA VAL A 60 -38.57 -3.90 14.47
C VAL A 60 -38.09 -2.51 14.04
N PHE A 61 -39.01 -1.57 13.80
CA PHE A 61 -38.74 -0.24 13.24
C PHE A 61 -39.17 0.89 14.19
N GLU A 62 -38.29 1.29 15.10
CA GLU A 62 -38.61 2.25 16.18
C GLU A 62 -37.81 3.55 16.09
N LYS A 63 -36.62 3.50 15.49
CA LYS A 63 -35.73 4.65 15.40
C LYS A 63 -36.13 5.63 14.31
N ARG A 64 -35.52 6.82 14.37
CA ARG A 64 -35.51 7.79 13.28
C ARG A 64 -34.13 7.84 12.63
N VAL A 65 -34.11 7.93 11.32
CA VAL A 65 -32.90 8.05 10.49
C VAL A 65 -32.68 9.51 10.11
N SER A 66 -31.42 9.96 10.22
CA SER A 66 -31.00 11.31 9.88
C SER A 66 -30.51 11.41 8.43
N PHE A 67 -30.86 12.50 7.77
CA PHE A 67 -30.48 12.84 6.41
C PHE A 67 -29.87 14.25 6.36
N PHE A 68 -29.24 14.57 5.24
CA PHE A 68 -28.66 15.89 4.98
C PHE A 68 -29.70 17.01 5.20
N GLY A 69 -29.24 18.16 5.71
CA GLY A 69 -30.12 19.30 6.01
C GLY A 69 -30.95 19.16 7.28
N GLY A 70 -30.59 18.23 8.19
CA GLY A 70 -31.30 18.03 9.46
C GLY A 70 -32.65 17.31 9.32
N VAL A 71 -32.93 16.74 8.15
CA VAL A 71 -34.15 15.99 7.89
C VAL A 71 -34.11 14.67 8.68
N SER A 72 -35.17 14.38 9.43
CA SER A 72 -35.31 13.16 10.20
C SER A 72 -36.56 12.40 9.77
N LYS A 73 -36.42 11.14 9.38
CA LYS A 73 -37.53 10.28 8.95
C LYS A 73 -37.63 9.03 9.85
N PRO A 74 -38.82 8.48 10.11
CA PRO A 74 -38.94 7.21 10.83
C PRO A 74 -38.31 6.08 10.01
N ALA A 75 -37.69 5.11 10.68
CA ALA A 75 -37.30 3.84 10.07
C ALA A 75 -38.56 3.06 9.63
N GLY A 76 -38.38 2.15 8.69
CA GLY A 76 -39.47 1.43 8.06
C GLY A 76 -39.30 1.31 6.55
N ILE A 77 -40.32 0.72 5.91
CA ILE A 77 -40.33 0.44 4.48
C ILE A 77 -41.47 1.22 3.84
N SER A 78 -41.17 2.04 2.83
CA SER A 78 -42.19 2.84 2.14
C SER A 78 -41.96 2.85 0.64
N ASP A 79 -43.00 2.62 -0.15
CA ASP A 79 -42.95 2.73 -1.61
C ASP A 79 -41.85 1.83 -2.22
N ALA A 80 -41.95 0.52 -2.02
CA ALA A 80 -40.91 -0.43 -2.41
C ALA A 80 -41.43 -1.79 -2.90
N THR A 81 -40.64 -2.46 -3.73
CA THR A 81 -40.84 -3.87 -4.09
C THR A 81 -39.71 -4.71 -3.50
N ILE A 82 -40.06 -5.67 -2.65
CA ILE A 82 -39.11 -6.51 -1.92
C ILE A 82 -39.37 -7.98 -2.27
N HIS A 83 -38.34 -8.64 -2.79
CA HIS A 83 -38.37 -10.05 -3.16
C HIS A 83 -37.34 -10.87 -2.39
N ASN A 84 -37.78 -11.89 -1.64
CA ASN A 84 -36.90 -12.84 -0.96
C ASN A 84 -35.79 -12.16 -0.12
N CYS A 85 -36.18 -11.42 0.91
CA CYS A 85 -35.27 -10.62 1.73
C CYS A 85 -35.45 -10.87 3.23
N THR A 86 -34.34 -10.79 3.96
CA THR A 86 -34.35 -10.64 5.43
C THR A 86 -33.94 -9.21 5.77
N ILE A 87 -34.79 -8.49 6.49
CA ILE A 87 -34.62 -7.07 6.82
C ILE A 87 -34.54 -6.93 8.33
N GLY A 88 -33.40 -6.42 8.81
CA GLY A 88 -33.10 -6.21 10.22
C GLY A 88 -33.87 -5.06 10.87
N ASN A 89 -33.51 -4.76 12.11
CA ASN A 89 -34.14 -3.73 12.91
C ASN A 89 -33.74 -2.33 12.44
N ASN A 90 -34.67 -1.39 12.54
CA ASN A 90 -34.43 0.03 12.30
C ASN A 90 -33.87 0.36 10.91
N VAL A 91 -34.07 -0.55 9.95
CA VAL A 91 -33.75 -0.31 8.55
C VAL A 91 -34.70 0.74 8.00
N TYR A 92 -34.16 1.65 7.19
CA TYR A 92 -34.95 2.57 6.39
C TYR A 92 -34.83 2.17 4.93
N ILE A 93 -35.95 1.80 4.30
CA ILE A 93 -36.06 1.55 2.86
C ILE A 93 -37.16 2.45 2.32
N SER A 94 -36.82 3.32 1.37
CA SER A 94 -37.81 4.26 0.84
C SER A 94 -37.66 4.46 -0.66
N ARG A 95 -38.80 4.41 -1.35
CA ARG A 95 -38.98 4.80 -2.76
C ARG A 95 -38.12 3.99 -3.73
N VAL A 96 -38.16 2.66 -3.60
CA VAL A 96 -37.56 1.71 -4.54
C VAL A 96 -38.51 1.53 -5.72
N ARG A 97 -38.22 2.16 -6.89
CA ARG A 97 -39.15 2.13 -8.04
C ARG A 97 -39.03 0.85 -8.88
N ASN A 98 -37.89 0.14 -8.83
CA ASN A 98 -37.73 -1.22 -9.38
C ASN A 98 -37.94 -2.27 -8.26
N TYR A 99 -36.91 -3.00 -7.84
CA TYR A 99 -37.02 -3.94 -6.71
C TYR A 99 -35.70 -4.12 -5.97
N ILE A 100 -35.78 -4.71 -4.77
CA ILE A 100 -34.66 -5.34 -4.07
C ILE A 100 -34.92 -6.83 -4.07
N ALA A 101 -33.95 -7.64 -4.52
CA ALA A 101 -34.10 -9.09 -4.57
C ALA A 101 -32.90 -9.85 -4.01
N ASN A 102 -33.17 -10.87 -3.19
CA ASN A 102 -32.19 -11.82 -2.68
C ASN A 102 -31.11 -11.16 -1.81
N TYR A 103 -31.52 -10.42 -0.77
CA TYR A 103 -30.59 -9.79 0.18
C TYR A 103 -30.93 -10.06 1.63
N VAL A 104 -29.88 -10.19 2.43
CA VAL A 104 -29.90 -9.94 3.87
C VAL A 104 -29.51 -8.48 4.08
N ILE A 105 -30.39 -7.71 4.71
CA ILE A 105 -30.19 -6.30 5.04
C ILE A 105 -30.14 -6.20 6.55
N GLU A 106 -28.97 -5.90 7.09
CA GLU A 106 -28.73 -5.85 8.54
C GLU A 106 -29.25 -4.55 9.18
N ASP A 107 -29.17 -4.50 10.51
CA ASP A 107 -29.75 -3.44 11.33
C ASP A 107 -29.25 -2.04 10.93
N ASN A 108 -30.12 -1.04 11.13
CA ASN A 108 -29.82 0.38 10.91
C ASN A 108 -29.38 0.75 9.48
N ALA A 109 -29.44 -0.16 8.50
CA ALA A 109 -29.13 0.13 7.12
C ALA A 109 -30.10 1.16 6.53
N VAL A 110 -29.60 1.99 5.61
CA VAL A 110 -30.36 3.05 4.95
C VAL A 110 -30.30 2.82 3.45
N ILE A 111 -31.46 2.64 2.82
CA ILE A 111 -31.61 2.52 1.38
C ILE A 111 -32.64 3.56 0.93
N ASP A 112 -32.18 4.61 0.25
CA ASP A 112 -33.03 5.70 -0.24
C ASP A 112 -32.93 5.81 -1.77
N HIS A 113 -34.01 5.44 -2.46
CA HIS A 113 -34.22 5.21 -3.92
C HIS A 113 -33.17 4.37 -4.68
N ILE A 114 -33.55 3.14 -5.06
CA ILE A 114 -32.71 2.19 -5.82
C ILE A 114 -33.46 1.61 -7.02
N GLU A 115 -32.75 1.50 -8.15
CA GLU A 115 -33.20 1.01 -9.46
C GLU A 115 -32.03 0.21 -10.09
N LEU A 116 -31.41 -0.83 -9.55
CA LEU A 116 -31.90 -2.11 -9.04
C LEU A 116 -30.77 -2.71 -8.18
N LEU A 117 -31.10 -3.26 -7.01
CA LEU A 117 -30.21 -3.99 -6.12
C LEU A 117 -30.65 -5.46 -6.08
N ALA A 118 -29.93 -6.36 -6.74
CA ALA A 118 -30.33 -7.77 -6.81
C ALA A 118 -29.15 -8.73 -6.82
N VAL A 119 -29.33 -9.93 -6.28
CA VAL A 119 -28.46 -11.08 -6.55
C VAL A 119 -29.20 -12.05 -7.45
N GLU A 120 -28.50 -12.59 -8.43
CA GLU A 120 -29.05 -13.51 -9.42
C GLU A 120 -28.16 -14.75 -9.53
N GLY A 121 -28.76 -15.93 -9.33
CA GLY A 121 -28.03 -17.20 -9.26
C GLY A 121 -27.09 -17.25 -8.06
N GLU A 122 -26.09 -18.13 -8.14
CA GLU A 122 -24.98 -18.15 -7.18
C GLU A 122 -23.90 -17.15 -7.62
N SER A 123 -23.40 -16.36 -6.67
CA SER A 123 -22.29 -15.45 -6.90
C SER A 123 -21.26 -15.53 -5.78
N SER A 124 -19.98 -15.43 -6.15
CA SER A 124 -18.87 -15.24 -5.22
C SER A 124 -18.53 -13.77 -4.96
N PHE A 125 -19.34 -12.83 -5.46
CA PHE A 125 -19.17 -11.40 -5.23
C PHE A 125 -17.77 -10.90 -5.63
N GLY A 126 -17.31 -11.26 -6.83
CA GLY A 126 -15.97 -10.92 -7.34
C GLY A 126 -14.82 -11.77 -6.79
N ASN A 127 -15.04 -12.58 -5.74
CA ASN A 127 -13.99 -13.47 -5.21
C ASN A 127 -13.64 -14.58 -6.22
N GLY A 128 -12.35 -14.80 -6.44
CA GLY A 128 -11.81 -15.76 -7.40
C GLY A 128 -11.66 -15.21 -8.82
N VAL A 129 -12.08 -13.97 -9.10
CA VAL A 129 -11.85 -13.32 -10.40
C VAL A 129 -10.34 -13.23 -10.67
N GLN A 130 -9.92 -13.70 -11.84
CA GLN A 130 -8.54 -13.62 -12.30
C GLN A 130 -8.25 -12.22 -12.86
N VAL A 131 -7.27 -11.54 -12.27
CA VAL A 131 -6.81 -10.21 -12.68
C VAL A 131 -5.44 -10.33 -13.34
N ALA A 132 -5.34 -9.99 -14.62
CA ALA A 132 -4.11 -10.06 -15.42
C ALA A 132 -3.17 -8.89 -15.12
N VAL A 133 -2.48 -8.98 -13.98
CA VAL A 133 -1.51 -7.96 -13.56
C VAL A 133 -0.18 -8.09 -14.30
N VAL A 134 0.53 -6.97 -14.48
CA VAL A 134 1.91 -6.83 -15.00
C VAL A 134 2.09 -7.23 -16.46
N ASN A 135 1.23 -8.07 -17.01
CA ASN A 135 1.23 -8.48 -18.41
C ASN A 135 -0.20 -8.49 -18.95
N GLU A 136 -0.47 -7.61 -19.92
CA GLU A 136 -1.80 -7.50 -20.55
C GLU A 136 -2.19 -8.76 -21.31
N ALA A 137 -1.21 -9.52 -21.82
CA ALA A 137 -1.45 -10.80 -22.48
C ALA A 137 -1.68 -11.98 -21.51
N GLY A 138 -1.66 -11.74 -20.19
CA GLY A 138 -1.87 -12.76 -19.16
C GLY A 138 -0.61 -13.53 -18.74
N GLY A 139 -0.79 -14.68 -18.08
CA GLY A 139 0.27 -15.54 -17.54
C GLY A 139 0.78 -15.17 -16.14
N ARG A 140 0.27 -14.08 -15.56
CA ARG A 140 0.56 -13.63 -14.18
C ARG A 140 -0.70 -13.32 -13.37
N GLU A 141 -1.82 -13.92 -13.73
CA GLU A 141 -3.13 -13.64 -13.16
C GLU A 141 -3.21 -13.92 -11.66
N ILE A 142 -3.74 -12.96 -10.91
CA ILE A 142 -3.98 -13.11 -9.47
C ILE A 142 -5.50 -13.31 -9.27
N PRO A 143 -5.95 -14.40 -8.62
CA PRO A 143 -7.32 -14.49 -8.14
C PRO A 143 -7.54 -13.53 -6.97
N ILE A 144 -8.38 -12.51 -7.16
CA ILE A 144 -8.70 -11.54 -6.10
C ILE A 144 -9.68 -12.15 -5.09
N TYR A 145 -9.51 -11.85 -3.81
CA TYR A 145 -10.42 -12.27 -2.74
C TYR A 145 -10.40 -11.27 -1.57
N ASP A 146 -11.40 -11.35 -0.69
CA ASP A 146 -11.66 -10.33 0.35
C ASP A 146 -10.45 -10.01 1.25
N ASN A 147 -9.57 -10.99 1.50
CA ASN A 147 -8.40 -10.85 2.39
C ASN A 147 -7.06 -10.86 1.64
N LEU A 148 -7.04 -10.57 0.34
CA LEU A 148 -5.80 -10.56 -0.45
C LEU A 148 -4.81 -9.50 0.09
N SER A 149 -3.65 -9.95 0.56
CA SER A 149 -2.53 -9.08 0.91
C SER A 149 -1.57 -8.86 -0.26
N ALA A 150 -0.86 -7.73 -0.25
CA ALA A 150 0.21 -7.40 -1.19
C ALA A 150 1.26 -8.52 -1.28
N GLN A 151 1.58 -9.16 -0.16
CA GLN A 151 2.57 -10.24 -0.09
C GLN A 151 2.08 -11.51 -0.80
N THR A 152 0.83 -11.92 -0.56
CA THR A 152 0.23 -13.08 -1.23
C THR A 152 0.11 -12.84 -2.73
N ALA A 153 -0.34 -11.65 -3.11
CA ALA A 153 -0.40 -11.20 -4.49
C ALA A 153 0.97 -11.19 -5.17
N TYR A 154 2.02 -10.75 -4.46
CA TYR A 154 3.39 -10.73 -4.98
C TYR A 154 3.89 -12.15 -5.28
N VAL A 155 3.65 -13.11 -4.38
CA VAL A 155 4.00 -14.53 -4.64
C VAL A 155 3.24 -15.04 -5.87
N LEU A 156 1.93 -14.80 -5.94
CA LEU A 156 1.10 -15.22 -7.07
C LEU A 156 1.60 -14.62 -8.39
N ALA A 157 1.91 -13.33 -8.46
CA ALA A 157 2.35 -12.69 -9.70
C ALA A 157 3.79 -13.02 -10.09
N PHE A 158 4.73 -12.98 -9.14
CA PHE A 158 6.17 -12.96 -9.44
C PHE A 158 6.88 -14.30 -9.25
N TYR A 159 6.37 -15.20 -8.40
CA TYR A 159 7.01 -16.48 -8.11
C TYR A 159 6.46 -17.64 -8.95
N ARG A 160 6.13 -17.37 -10.22
CA ARG A 160 5.64 -18.37 -11.19
C ARG A 160 6.60 -19.54 -11.44
N HIS A 161 7.87 -19.40 -11.05
CA HIS A 161 8.87 -20.47 -11.07
C HIS A 161 8.63 -21.55 -10.00
N ARG A 162 7.71 -21.35 -9.05
CA ARG A 162 7.26 -22.34 -8.05
C ARG A 162 5.82 -22.79 -8.31
N PRO A 163 5.55 -23.57 -9.38
CA PRO A 163 4.19 -23.89 -9.81
C PRO A 163 3.35 -24.60 -8.72
N LYS A 164 3.98 -25.42 -7.88
CA LYS A 164 3.29 -26.10 -6.76
C LYS A 164 2.77 -25.13 -5.71
N VAL A 165 3.55 -24.09 -5.35
CA VAL A 165 3.07 -23.01 -4.46
C VAL A 165 1.86 -22.35 -5.08
N ILE A 166 1.95 -21.96 -6.36
CA ILE A 166 0.89 -21.23 -7.06
C ILE A 166 -0.39 -22.07 -7.09
N GLU A 167 -0.30 -23.36 -7.44
CA GLU A 167 -1.43 -24.29 -7.45
C GLU A 167 -2.08 -24.41 -6.06
N LYS A 168 -1.28 -24.56 -5.00
CA LYS A 168 -1.78 -24.67 -3.62
C LYS A 168 -2.47 -23.38 -3.16
N LEU A 169 -1.87 -22.23 -3.42
CA LEU A 169 -2.48 -20.93 -3.09
C LEU A 169 -3.78 -20.71 -3.87
N GLN A 170 -3.80 -21.01 -5.17
CA GLN A 170 -5.01 -20.94 -5.98
C GLN A 170 -6.09 -21.88 -5.45
N LYS A 171 -5.74 -23.09 -4.98
CA LYS A 171 -6.68 -24.01 -4.35
C LYS A 171 -7.23 -23.49 -3.02
N MET A 172 -6.39 -22.90 -2.18
CA MET A 172 -6.83 -22.27 -0.92
C MET A 172 -7.80 -21.11 -1.20
N ILE A 173 -7.48 -20.26 -2.19
CA ILE A 173 -8.34 -19.15 -2.61
C ILE A 173 -9.64 -19.69 -3.22
N ALA A 174 -9.61 -20.73 -4.04
CA ALA A 174 -10.81 -21.38 -4.57
C ALA A 174 -11.70 -21.96 -3.44
N GLY A 175 -11.10 -22.53 -2.40
CA GLY A 175 -11.82 -22.97 -1.20
C GLY A 175 -12.51 -21.81 -0.48
N TYR A 176 -11.81 -20.68 -0.32
CA TYR A 176 -12.40 -19.46 0.22
C TYR A 176 -13.54 -18.93 -0.67
N THR A 177 -13.33 -18.83 -1.99
CA THR A 177 -14.33 -18.42 -2.96
C THR A 177 -15.59 -19.27 -2.86
N ALA A 178 -15.46 -20.60 -2.78
CA ALA A 178 -16.59 -21.49 -2.57
C ALA A 178 -17.31 -21.22 -1.23
N SER A 179 -16.56 -20.95 -0.16
CA SER A 179 -17.13 -20.65 1.18
C SER A 179 -17.90 -19.32 1.27
N VAL A 180 -17.67 -18.40 0.33
CA VAL A 180 -18.39 -17.12 0.25
C VAL A 180 -19.41 -17.07 -0.87
N THR A 181 -19.47 -18.11 -1.71
CA THR A 181 -20.45 -18.20 -2.80
C THR A 181 -21.84 -18.35 -2.20
N CYS A 182 -22.77 -17.48 -2.60
CA CYS A 182 -24.12 -17.48 -2.09
C CYS A 182 -25.10 -16.96 -3.13
N SER A 183 -26.37 -17.36 -3.00
CA SER A 183 -27.49 -16.81 -3.77
C SER A 183 -28.10 -15.56 -3.12
N MET A 184 -27.62 -15.17 -1.93
CA MET A 184 -28.09 -14.03 -1.16
C MET A 184 -26.96 -13.02 -0.97
N GLY A 185 -27.21 -11.77 -1.32
CA GLY A 185 -26.30 -10.65 -1.03
C GLY A 185 -26.42 -10.17 0.42
N LEU A 186 -25.51 -9.29 0.80
CA LEU A 186 -25.48 -8.67 2.13
C LEU A 186 -25.43 -7.15 2.00
N VAL A 187 -26.26 -6.46 2.76
CA VAL A 187 -26.10 -5.04 3.12
C VAL A 187 -25.84 -4.99 4.62
N GLY A 188 -24.58 -4.75 4.99
CA GLY A 188 -24.11 -4.80 6.36
C GLY A 188 -24.67 -3.70 7.26
N GLU A 189 -24.54 -3.90 8.56
CA GLU A 189 -25.08 -2.99 9.58
C GLU A 189 -24.70 -1.52 9.33
N GLY A 190 -25.70 -0.64 9.36
CA GLY A 190 -25.50 0.81 9.22
C GLY A 190 -25.01 1.28 7.85
N ALA A 191 -24.92 0.40 6.84
CA ALA A 191 -24.57 0.80 5.48
C ALA A 191 -25.63 1.75 4.90
N ARG A 192 -25.18 2.75 4.14
CA ARG A 192 -26.02 3.80 3.56
C ARG A 192 -25.89 3.80 2.05
N LEU A 193 -26.96 3.43 1.36
CA LEU A 193 -27.10 3.40 -0.09
C LEU A 193 -28.08 4.51 -0.50
N ILE A 194 -27.56 5.57 -1.10
CA ILE A 194 -28.33 6.79 -1.42
C ILE A 194 -28.33 7.02 -2.94
N ASN A 195 -29.53 6.97 -3.55
CA ASN A 195 -29.89 7.16 -4.97
C ASN A 195 -29.02 6.37 -5.98
N CYS A 196 -29.33 5.08 -6.21
CA CYS A 196 -28.46 4.13 -6.92
C CYS A 196 -29.13 3.41 -8.14
N ARG A 197 -28.46 3.27 -9.31
CA ARG A 197 -28.96 2.54 -10.50
C ARG A 197 -27.82 1.84 -11.28
N ILE A 198 -27.18 0.79 -10.82
CA ILE A 198 -27.67 -0.58 -10.61
C ILE A 198 -26.54 -1.28 -9.85
N ILE A 199 -26.85 -2.14 -8.88
CA ILE A 199 -25.88 -2.94 -8.15
C ILE A 199 -26.33 -4.40 -8.23
N LYS A 200 -25.60 -5.28 -8.91
CA LYS A 200 -25.96 -6.71 -8.99
C LYS A 200 -24.81 -7.62 -8.58
N ASN A 201 -25.11 -8.68 -7.85
CA ASN A 201 -24.12 -9.63 -7.32
C ASN A 201 -23.03 -8.93 -6.48
N VAL A 202 -23.43 -8.05 -5.56
CA VAL A 202 -22.50 -7.30 -4.70
C VAL A 202 -22.75 -7.58 -3.23
N LYS A 203 -21.68 -7.79 -2.49
CA LYS A 203 -21.67 -7.88 -1.02
C LYS A 203 -21.21 -6.54 -0.45
N ILE A 204 -21.98 -5.96 0.46
CA ILE A 204 -21.73 -4.63 1.03
C ILE A 204 -21.52 -4.77 2.53
N GLY A 205 -20.33 -4.40 3.01
CA GLY A 205 -19.95 -4.48 4.42
C GLY A 205 -20.53 -3.36 5.29
N PRO A 206 -20.39 -3.48 6.63
CA PRO A 206 -20.88 -2.51 7.60
C PRO A 206 -20.41 -1.07 7.35
N ALA A 207 -21.27 -0.12 7.71
CA ALA A 207 -21.04 1.32 7.63
C ALA A 207 -20.65 1.87 6.23
N SER A 208 -20.71 1.07 5.17
CA SER A 208 -20.38 1.50 3.80
C SER A 208 -21.24 2.70 3.39
N LEU A 209 -20.63 3.68 2.73
CA LEU A 209 -21.33 4.80 2.13
C LEU A 209 -21.29 4.65 0.61
N ILE A 210 -22.45 4.46 -0.01
CA ILE A 210 -22.62 4.36 -1.47
C ILE A 210 -23.59 5.45 -1.91
N GLU A 211 -23.09 6.39 -2.72
CA GLU A 211 -23.86 7.57 -3.16
C GLU A 211 -23.79 7.70 -4.70
N GLY A 212 -24.95 7.74 -5.38
CA GLY A 212 -25.01 8.10 -6.80
C GLY A 212 -24.47 7.06 -7.81
N VAL A 213 -24.60 5.75 -7.55
CA VAL A 213 -23.99 4.69 -8.40
C VAL A 213 -24.70 4.46 -9.74
N ASN A 214 -23.95 4.11 -10.80
CA ASN A 214 -24.48 3.69 -12.10
C ASN A 214 -23.49 2.81 -12.91
N LYS A 215 -22.76 1.87 -12.30
CA LYS A 215 -23.21 0.48 -12.07
C LYS A 215 -22.09 -0.29 -11.35
N LEU A 216 -22.43 -1.17 -10.40
CA LEU A 216 -21.51 -2.11 -9.73
C LEU A 216 -21.99 -3.54 -10.02
N GLU A 217 -21.18 -4.38 -10.66
CA GLU A 217 -21.55 -5.76 -11.00
C GLU A 217 -20.44 -6.75 -10.61
N ASN A 218 -20.81 -7.79 -9.85
CA ASN A 218 -19.92 -8.84 -9.34
C ASN A 218 -18.75 -8.32 -8.49
N GLY A 219 -19.00 -7.99 -7.21
CA GLY A 219 -17.93 -7.52 -6.34
C GLY A 219 -18.20 -7.48 -4.83
N SER A 220 -17.14 -7.30 -4.06
CA SER A 220 -17.18 -7.15 -2.60
C SER A 220 -16.77 -5.74 -2.18
N ILE A 221 -17.52 -5.15 -1.25
CA ILE A 221 -17.18 -3.92 -0.55
C ILE A 221 -16.93 -4.28 0.91
N ASN A 222 -15.68 -4.53 1.26
CA ASN A 222 -15.23 -4.96 2.58
C ASN A 222 -14.97 -3.74 3.47
N SER A 223 -16.04 -3.19 4.03
CA SER A 223 -16.03 -2.02 4.93
C SER A 223 -16.14 -2.43 6.40
N CYS A 224 -15.64 -1.58 7.30
CA CYS A 224 -15.80 -1.71 8.75
C CYS A 224 -16.17 -0.36 9.38
N VAL A 225 -16.62 -0.36 10.63
CA VAL A 225 -17.09 0.86 11.33
C VAL A 225 -15.94 1.83 11.59
N GLU A 226 -14.76 1.28 11.89
CA GLU A 226 -13.55 2.04 12.21
C GLU A 226 -12.97 2.75 10.97
N ASP A 227 -13.18 2.17 9.78
CA ASP A 227 -12.61 2.64 8.52
C ASP A 227 -13.53 2.33 7.33
N MET A 228 -14.59 3.13 7.21
CA MET A 228 -15.63 2.89 6.21
C MET A 228 -15.14 3.01 4.77
N VAL A 229 -15.75 2.25 3.86
CA VAL A 229 -15.60 2.46 2.41
C VAL A 229 -16.58 3.51 1.92
N HIS A 230 -16.10 4.41 1.06
CA HIS A 230 -16.91 5.39 0.36
C HIS A 230 -16.87 5.15 -1.17
N ILE A 231 -18.02 4.82 -1.76
CA ILE A 231 -18.23 4.83 -3.21
C ILE A 231 -19.13 6.01 -3.55
N GLY A 232 -18.55 6.99 -4.24
CA GLY A 232 -19.23 8.22 -4.62
C GLY A 232 -19.89 8.18 -6.01
N PRO A 233 -20.34 9.36 -6.48
CA PRO A 233 -21.17 9.45 -7.67
C PRO A 233 -20.47 9.06 -8.97
N GLY A 234 -21.22 8.43 -9.87
CA GLY A 234 -20.78 8.15 -11.24
C GLY A 234 -19.76 7.03 -11.38
N VAL A 235 -19.50 6.26 -10.32
CA VAL A 235 -18.56 5.13 -10.36
C VAL A 235 -19.13 4.00 -11.21
N PHE A 236 -18.28 3.49 -12.12
CA PHE A 236 -18.48 2.26 -12.87
C PHE A 236 -17.49 1.20 -12.39
N ALA A 237 -18.01 0.03 -12.02
CA ALA A 237 -17.17 -1.01 -11.45
C ALA A 237 -17.70 -2.41 -11.79
N GLU A 238 -16.83 -3.27 -12.28
CA GLU A 238 -17.16 -4.66 -12.61
C GLU A 238 -16.03 -5.60 -12.21
N ASN A 239 -16.38 -6.75 -11.63
CA ASN A 239 -15.44 -7.78 -11.19
C ASN A 239 -14.39 -7.22 -10.22
N PHE A 240 -14.81 -6.79 -9.04
CA PHE A 240 -13.97 -5.97 -8.16
C PHE A 240 -14.02 -6.39 -6.70
N ILE A 241 -12.99 -6.00 -5.94
CA ILE A 241 -12.99 -6.04 -4.47
C ILE A 241 -12.45 -4.71 -3.96
N VAL A 242 -13.16 -4.10 -3.02
CA VAL A 242 -12.75 -2.85 -2.33
C VAL A 242 -12.62 -3.12 -0.84
N CYS A 243 -11.52 -2.67 -0.24
CA CYS A 243 -11.23 -2.84 1.18
C CYS A 243 -11.46 -1.54 1.97
N SER A 244 -11.53 -1.66 3.29
CA SER A 244 -11.77 -0.61 4.28
C SER A 244 -10.89 0.63 4.12
N GLY A 245 -11.45 1.78 4.49
CA GLY A 245 -10.82 3.10 4.35
C GLY A 245 -10.63 3.59 2.91
N SER A 246 -11.12 2.85 1.91
CA SER A 246 -10.98 3.25 0.51
C SER A 246 -12.05 4.24 0.08
N GLU A 247 -11.68 5.15 -0.81
CA GLU A 247 -12.55 6.15 -1.39
C GLU A 247 -12.47 6.07 -2.92
N ILE A 248 -13.60 5.77 -3.56
CA ILE A 248 -13.73 5.64 -5.01
C ILE A 248 -14.84 6.60 -5.45
N THR A 249 -14.48 7.71 -6.08
CA THR A 249 -15.43 8.83 -6.31
C THR A 249 -15.23 9.48 -7.67
N ASP A 250 -16.07 10.48 -7.99
CA ASP A 250 -15.87 11.40 -9.11
C ASP A 250 -15.70 10.73 -10.48
N GLY A 251 -16.59 9.77 -10.81
CA GLY A 251 -16.63 9.14 -12.13
C GLY A 251 -15.51 8.15 -12.43
N VAL A 252 -14.94 7.51 -11.41
CA VAL A 252 -13.93 6.45 -11.57
C VAL A 252 -14.50 5.24 -12.29
N ILE A 253 -13.68 4.63 -13.15
CA ILE A 253 -13.99 3.40 -13.89
C ILE A 253 -12.99 2.33 -13.46
N ILE A 254 -13.48 1.22 -12.90
CA ILE A 254 -12.65 0.06 -12.58
C ILE A 254 -13.22 -1.23 -13.20
N TYR A 255 -12.36 -2.04 -13.80
CA TYR A 255 -12.74 -3.33 -14.37
C TYR A 255 -11.68 -4.39 -14.04
N LYS A 256 -12.09 -5.47 -13.38
CA LYS A 256 -11.17 -6.52 -12.88
C LYS A 256 -10.08 -5.93 -11.97
N CYS A 257 -10.49 -5.33 -10.86
CA CYS A 257 -9.59 -4.61 -9.97
C CYS A 257 -9.70 -5.03 -8.50
N PHE A 258 -8.57 -5.01 -7.81
CA PHE A 258 -8.51 -5.05 -6.34
C PHE A 258 -8.10 -3.67 -5.81
N VAL A 259 -8.87 -3.13 -4.88
CA VAL A 259 -8.64 -1.83 -4.24
C VAL A 259 -8.43 -2.06 -2.75
N GLY A 260 -7.17 -2.02 -2.32
CA GLY A 260 -6.72 -2.31 -0.96
C GLY A 260 -6.88 -1.14 0.00
N GLN A 261 -6.63 -1.40 1.28
CA GLN A 261 -7.02 -0.52 2.39
C GLN A 261 -6.46 0.92 2.28
N GLY A 262 -7.31 1.92 2.50
CA GLY A 262 -6.91 3.32 2.47
C GLY A 262 -6.57 3.86 1.06
N THR A 263 -6.93 3.15 -0.01
CA THR A 263 -6.70 3.61 -1.38
C THR A 263 -7.71 4.68 -1.79
N VAL A 264 -7.26 5.69 -2.51
CA VAL A 264 -8.14 6.73 -3.06
C VAL A 264 -8.05 6.77 -4.57
N LEU A 265 -9.16 6.49 -5.25
CA LEU A 265 -9.32 6.64 -6.69
C LEU A 265 -10.37 7.71 -6.93
N SER A 266 -10.05 8.75 -7.69
CA SER A 266 -10.95 9.89 -7.88
C SER A 266 -10.62 10.66 -9.17
N ARG A 267 -11.47 11.62 -9.52
CA ARG A 267 -11.32 12.55 -10.64
C ARG A 267 -11.16 11.86 -11.99
N GLN A 268 -12.10 10.98 -12.32
CA GLN A 268 -12.17 10.23 -13.58
C GLN A 268 -10.96 9.32 -13.83
N TYR A 269 -10.35 8.80 -12.77
CA TYR A 269 -9.30 7.78 -12.91
C TYR A 269 -9.88 6.49 -13.50
N SER A 270 -9.18 5.86 -14.44
CA SER A 270 -9.55 4.57 -15.01
C SER A 270 -8.55 3.48 -14.63
N ALA A 271 -9.03 2.29 -14.30
CA ALA A 271 -8.18 1.15 -14.05
C ALA A 271 -8.75 -0.16 -14.62
N GLU A 272 -7.91 -0.90 -15.33
CA GLU A 272 -8.24 -2.21 -15.88
C GLU A 272 -7.19 -3.26 -15.48
N ASN A 273 -7.64 -4.46 -15.12
CA ASN A 273 -6.77 -5.60 -14.80
C ASN A 273 -5.67 -5.27 -13.77
N SER A 274 -6.00 -4.42 -12.79
CA SER A 274 -5.01 -3.80 -11.91
C SER A 274 -5.31 -4.03 -10.44
N VAL A 275 -4.26 -4.19 -9.65
CA VAL A 275 -4.35 -4.33 -8.19
C VAL A 275 -3.67 -3.15 -7.52
N PHE A 276 -4.39 -2.50 -6.61
CA PHE A 276 -3.91 -1.40 -5.78
C PHE A 276 -3.87 -1.87 -4.33
N PHE A 277 -2.71 -1.83 -3.70
CA PHE A 277 -2.53 -2.18 -2.29
C PHE A 277 -2.57 -0.92 -1.41
N ALA A 278 -2.25 -1.07 -0.13
CA ALA A 278 -2.47 -0.06 0.90
C ALA A 278 -2.03 1.37 0.52
N ASN A 279 -2.91 2.33 0.79
CA ASN A 279 -2.65 3.77 0.65
C ASN A 279 -2.24 4.23 -0.77
N CYS A 280 -2.62 3.51 -1.83
CA CYS A 280 -2.46 3.99 -3.20
C CYS A 280 -3.32 5.24 -3.48
N GLY A 281 -2.94 6.00 -4.51
CA GLY A 281 -3.65 7.21 -4.92
C GLY A 281 -3.70 7.35 -6.44
N GLY A 282 -4.89 7.23 -7.03
CA GLY A 282 -5.12 7.38 -8.46
C GLY A 282 -6.02 8.56 -8.76
N PHE A 283 -5.47 9.61 -9.38
CA PHE A 283 -6.23 10.78 -9.83
C PHE A 283 -5.91 11.08 -11.30
N HIS A 284 -6.93 11.41 -12.09
CA HIS A 284 -6.82 11.95 -13.46
C HIS A 284 -6.12 11.11 -14.56
N GLY A 285 -5.49 10.00 -14.23
CA GLY A 285 -4.76 9.12 -15.15
C GLY A 285 -5.41 7.74 -15.35
N GLU A 286 -4.61 6.82 -15.87
CA GLU A 286 -5.01 5.46 -16.22
C GLU A 286 -4.01 4.42 -15.68
N ALA A 287 -4.53 3.26 -15.27
CA ALA A 287 -3.75 2.06 -14.97
C ALA A 287 -4.26 0.85 -15.75
N CYS A 288 -3.38 0.17 -16.49
CA CYS A 288 -3.71 -1.05 -17.22
C CYS A 288 -2.72 -2.18 -16.89
N ALA A 289 -3.21 -3.33 -16.44
CA ALA A 289 -2.37 -4.47 -16.03
C ALA A 289 -1.30 -4.06 -15.00
N VAL A 290 -1.67 -3.32 -13.97
CA VAL A 290 -0.72 -2.77 -12.99
C VAL A 290 -0.73 -3.57 -11.69
N PHE A 291 0.47 -3.87 -11.17
CA PHE A 291 0.66 -4.21 -9.77
C PHE A 291 1.11 -2.97 -9.02
N ALA A 292 0.17 -2.26 -8.41
CA ALA A 292 0.41 -1.09 -7.58
C ALA A 292 0.54 -1.53 -6.13
N GLY A 293 1.77 -1.83 -5.72
CA GLY A 293 2.15 -2.00 -4.32
C GLY A 293 1.88 -0.73 -3.50
N PRO A 294 1.96 -0.81 -2.15
CA PRO A 294 1.55 0.27 -1.27
C PRO A 294 2.16 1.62 -1.63
N TYR A 295 1.38 2.69 -1.47
CA TYR A 295 1.77 4.07 -1.77
C TYR A 295 2.21 4.33 -3.21
N THR A 296 1.66 3.60 -4.19
CA THR A 296 1.76 3.99 -5.61
C THR A 296 0.77 5.13 -5.88
N VAL A 297 1.29 6.28 -6.33
CA VAL A 297 0.54 7.53 -6.42
C VAL A 297 0.72 8.23 -7.77
N THR A 298 -0.40 8.64 -8.38
CA THR A 298 -0.47 9.51 -9.56
C THR A 298 -1.48 10.64 -9.30
N HIS A 299 -1.11 11.91 -9.46
CA HIS A 299 -1.98 13.05 -9.15
C HIS A 299 -2.44 13.88 -10.34
N HIS A 300 -1.78 13.76 -11.49
CA HIS A 300 -1.92 14.69 -12.61
C HIS A 300 -2.43 13.99 -13.87
N LYS A 301 -3.07 14.77 -14.74
CA LYS A 301 -3.58 14.31 -16.04
C LYS A 301 -2.47 13.74 -16.92
N SER A 302 -2.87 12.89 -17.87
CA SER A 302 -2.01 12.25 -18.87
C SER A 302 -0.96 11.29 -18.30
N THR A 303 -1.18 10.77 -17.08
CA THR A 303 -0.36 9.69 -16.52
C THR A 303 -0.93 8.34 -16.94
N LEU A 304 -0.11 7.49 -17.54
CA LEU A 304 -0.40 6.08 -17.81
C LEU A 304 0.59 5.22 -17.01
N LEU A 305 0.05 4.33 -16.18
CA LEU A 305 0.79 3.22 -15.60
C LEU A 305 0.37 1.94 -16.31
N ILE A 306 1.31 1.19 -16.87
CA ILE A 306 0.98 0.01 -17.67
C ILE A 306 1.96 -1.15 -17.45
N ALA A 307 1.44 -2.37 -17.40
CA ALA A 307 2.21 -3.62 -17.42
C ALA A 307 3.45 -3.61 -16.50
N GLY A 308 3.26 -3.19 -15.24
CA GLY A 308 4.38 -2.90 -14.36
C GLY A 308 4.13 -3.14 -12.88
N LEU A 309 5.22 -3.45 -12.16
CA LEU A 309 5.29 -3.40 -10.71
C LEU A 309 5.71 -2.01 -10.27
N PHE A 310 4.89 -1.37 -9.43
CA PHE A 310 5.20 -0.09 -8.80
C PHE A 310 4.99 -0.21 -7.29
N SER A 311 5.86 0.40 -6.49
CA SER A 311 5.67 0.44 -5.04
C SER A 311 6.25 1.74 -4.49
N PHE A 312 5.52 2.41 -3.60
CA PHE A 312 5.91 3.72 -3.08
C PHE A 312 6.24 4.74 -4.18
N LEU A 313 5.70 4.55 -5.38
CA LEU A 313 5.98 5.38 -6.55
C LEU A 313 5.26 6.71 -6.40
N ASN A 314 5.97 7.80 -6.72
CA ASN A 314 5.33 9.06 -7.05
C ASN A 314 5.49 9.33 -8.56
N ALA A 315 4.40 9.19 -9.31
CA ALA A 315 4.38 9.42 -10.74
C ALA A 315 4.20 10.92 -11.04
N GLY A 316 5.19 11.52 -11.69
CA GLY A 316 5.11 12.88 -12.21
C GLY A 316 4.04 13.04 -13.29
N SER A 317 3.62 14.27 -13.55
CA SER A 317 2.62 14.56 -14.59
C SER A 317 3.09 14.09 -15.97
N GLY A 318 2.21 13.48 -16.76
CA GLY A 318 2.60 13.01 -18.10
C GLY A 318 3.52 11.78 -18.10
N THR A 319 3.64 11.07 -16.96
CA THR A 319 4.40 9.82 -16.88
C THR A 319 3.75 8.76 -17.75
N ASN A 320 4.49 8.20 -18.71
CA ASN A 320 3.97 7.25 -19.68
C ASN A 320 4.95 6.08 -19.89
N GLN A 321 4.46 4.89 -20.24
CA GLN A 321 5.29 3.72 -20.55
C GLN A 321 4.69 2.93 -21.71
N SER A 322 5.48 2.07 -22.32
CA SER A 322 5.00 1.17 -23.38
C SER A 322 5.57 -0.23 -23.23
N ASN A 323 4.71 -1.24 -23.35
CA ASN A 323 5.07 -2.65 -23.46
C ASN A 323 5.00 -3.21 -24.88
N HIS A 324 4.61 -2.40 -25.87
CA HIS A 324 4.47 -2.80 -27.26
C HIS A 324 5.82 -2.77 -28.01
N MET A 325 6.79 -3.57 -27.55
CA MET A 325 8.02 -3.80 -28.31
C MET A 325 7.76 -4.87 -29.38
N TYR A 326 8.04 -4.53 -30.65
CA TYR A 326 7.63 -5.24 -31.87
C TYR A 326 7.70 -6.79 -31.84
N LYS A 327 6.76 -7.43 -32.57
CA LYS A 327 6.63 -8.85 -32.99
C LYS A 327 5.71 -9.78 -32.19
N PHE A 328 5.55 -9.61 -30.87
CA PHE A 328 4.74 -10.55 -30.05
C PHE A 328 3.64 -9.89 -29.19
N GLY A 329 3.29 -8.63 -29.46
CA GLY A 329 2.21 -7.93 -28.75
C GLY A 329 2.61 -7.37 -27.37
N PRO A 330 1.63 -7.06 -26.50
CA PRO A 330 1.84 -6.39 -25.21
C PRO A 330 2.33 -7.34 -24.10
N VAL A 331 3.47 -8.00 -24.32
CA VAL A 331 4.01 -9.04 -23.41
C VAL A 331 5.12 -8.56 -22.48
N HIS A 332 5.63 -7.35 -22.70
CA HIS A 332 6.77 -6.82 -21.97
C HIS A 332 6.33 -6.19 -20.64
N GLN A 333 7.15 -6.34 -19.61
CA GLN A 333 6.83 -5.90 -18.26
C GLN A 333 7.92 -5.02 -17.67
N GLY A 334 7.49 -3.99 -16.92
CA GLY A 334 8.36 -3.09 -16.18
C GLY A 334 8.44 -3.42 -14.69
N VAL A 335 9.58 -3.12 -14.07
CA VAL A 335 9.71 -3.12 -12.61
C VAL A 335 10.26 -1.77 -12.16
N VAL A 336 9.46 -1.03 -11.41
CA VAL A 336 9.88 0.21 -10.76
C VAL A 336 9.87 -0.04 -9.26
N GLU A 337 11.07 -0.28 -8.73
CA GLU A 337 11.22 -0.65 -7.32
C GLU A 337 10.84 0.49 -6.39
N ARG A 338 10.63 0.11 -5.12
CA ARG A 338 10.19 0.95 -4.01
C ARG A 338 10.74 2.37 -4.05
N GLY A 339 9.84 3.34 -3.92
CA GLY A 339 10.19 4.72 -3.58
C GLY A 339 10.76 5.54 -4.75
N SER A 340 10.78 4.94 -5.94
CA SER A 340 11.19 5.61 -7.16
C SER A 340 10.20 6.72 -7.52
N LYS A 341 10.66 7.67 -8.34
CA LYS A 341 9.85 8.81 -8.80
C LYS A 341 10.09 9.03 -10.27
N THR A 342 9.08 9.49 -10.97
CA THR A 342 9.22 10.00 -12.33
C THR A 342 9.05 11.51 -12.30
N ALA A 343 9.89 12.23 -13.03
CA ALA A 343 9.68 13.64 -13.28
C ALA A 343 8.54 13.84 -14.28
N SER A 344 8.11 15.09 -14.47
CA SER A 344 7.11 15.41 -15.48
C SER A 344 7.60 15.02 -16.88
N ASP A 345 6.69 14.54 -17.72
CA ASP A 345 6.92 14.05 -19.09
C ASP A 345 7.96 12.91 -19.19
N SER A 346 8.05 12.07 -18.16
CA SER A 346 8.93 10.89 -18.19
C SER A 346 8.32 9.77 -19.03
N TYR A 347 9.17 9.11 -19.84
CA TYR A 347 8.80 7.95 -20.64
C TYR A 347 9.74 6.77 -20.38
N ILE A 348 9.21 5.55 -20.29
CA ILE A 348 10.03 4.33 -20.15
C ILE A 348 9.50 3.23 -21.09
N LEU A 349 10.38 2.66 -21.91
CA LEU A 349 10.07 1.49 -22.73
C LEU A 349 10.32 0.19 -21.96
N TRP A 350 9.31 -0.67 -21.87
CA TRP A 350 9.44 -2.01 -21.30
C TRP A 350 10.08 -3.00 -22.28
N PRO A 351 10.81 -4.02 -21.78
CA PRO A 351 11.10 -4.28 -20.36
C PRO A 351 12.18 -3.36 -19.79
N ALA A 352 12.01 -2.90 -18.55
CA ALA A 352 13.05 -2.17 -17.83
C ALA A 352 12.94 -2.39 -16.33
N LYS A 353 14.05 -2.25 -15.61
CA LYS A 353 14.10 -2.28 -14.14
C LYS A 353 14.74 -1.03 -13.57
N VAL A 354 13.95 -0.27 -12.83
CA VAL A 354 14.37 0.94 -12.12
C VAL A 354 14.66 0.58 -10.67
N GLY A 355 15.91 0.75 -10.23
CA GLY A 355 16.35 0.43 -8.87
C GLY A 355 15.69 1.30 -7.80
N ALA A 356 15.56 0.76 -6.58
CA ALA A 356 14.83 1.40 -5.49
C ALA A 356 15.26 2.86 -5.24
N PHE A 357 14.29 3.73 -5.00
CA PHE A 357 14.46 5.17 -4.77
C PHE A 357 15.17 5.90 -5.92
N THR A 358 15.04 5.43 -7.16
CA THR A 358 15.61 6.13 -8.32
C THR A 358 14.66 7.21 -8.82
N VAL A 359 15.20 8.36 -9.21
CA VAL A 359 14.43 9.40 -9.91
C VAL A 359 14.68 9.27 -11.41
N VAL A 360 13.61 9.07 -12.18
CA VAL A 360 13.63 8.97 -13.64
C VAL A 360 13.24 10.31 -14.24
N MET A 361 14.05 10.82 -15.17
CA MET A 361 13.89 12.12 -15.80
C MET A 361 14.06 12.00 -17.32
N GLY A 362 13.02 12.38 -18.06
CA GLY A 362 13.02 12.37 -19.52
C GLY A 362 12.62 11.01 -20.10
N ARG A 363 13.02 10.75 -21.35
CA ARG A 363 12.46 9.67 -22.17
C ARG A 363 13.47 8.55 -22.44
N HIS A 364 13.23 7.37 -21.89
CA HIS A 364 14.13 6.23 -21.96
C HIS A 364 13.60 5.15 -22.90
N TYR A 365 14.13 5.11 -24.13
CA TYR A 365 13.75 4.12 -25.15
C TYR A 365 14.56 2.82 -25.08
N ARG A 366 15.58 2.74 -24.22
CA ARG A 366 16.39 1.54 -24.04
C ARG A 366 15.96 0.78 -22.80
N ASN A 367 16.01 -0.55 -22.91
CA ASN A 367 15.68 -1.48 -21.84
C ASN A 367 16.82 -1.51 -20.81
N SER A 368 16.74 -0.63 -19.81
CA SER A 368 17.75 -0.51 -18.75
C SER A 368 17.46 -1.44 -17.56
N ASP A 369 18.51 -1.93 -16.91
CA ASP A 369 18.42 -2.61 -15.61
C ASP A 369 19.37 -1.93 -14.61
N THR A 370 18.78 -1.20 -13.67
CA THR A 370 19.47 -0.43 -12.63
C THR A 370 19.20 -0.97 -11.24
N SER A 371 18.72 -2.21 -11.13
CA SER A 371 18.24 -2.81 -9.87
C SER A 371 19.30 -2.88 -8.75
N ASP A 372 20.58 -3.05 -9.08
CA ASP A 372 21.71 -3.01 -8.12
C ASP A 372 22.30 -1.61 -7.91
N LEU A 373 21.71 -0.56 -8.49
CA LEU A 373 22.16 0.83 -8.36
C LEU A 373 21.01 1.69 -7.78
N PRO A 374 20.64 1.48 -6.50
CA PRO A 374 19.53 2.20 -5.88
C PRO A 374 19.91 3.67 -5.63
N PHE A 375 18.92 4.49 -5.33
CA PHE A 375 19.05 5.93 -5.07
C PHE A 375 19.74 6.70 -6.20
N SER A 376 19.56 6.24 -7.44
CA SER A 376 20.17 6.86 -8.60
C SER A 376 19.31 7.99 -9.16
N TYR A 377 19.91 8.85 -9.98
CA TYR A 377 19.19 9.63 -10.97
C TYR A 377 19.40 8.98 -12.33
N LEU A 378 18.31 8.64 -13.02
CA LEU A 378 18.29 8.18 -14.39
C LEU A 378 17.80 9.35 -15.25
N ILE A 379 18.68 9.89 -16.07
CA ILE A 379 18.51 11.15 -16.79
C ILE A 379 18.64 10.86 -18.29
N GLU A 380 17.65 11.27 -19.07
CA GLU A 380 17.79 11.34 -20.51
C GLU A 380 18.61 12.57 -20.89
N HIS A 381 19.60 12.36 -21.77
CA HIS A 381 20.38 13.43 -22.38
C HIS A 381 20.81 12.99 -23.77
N GLU A 382 20.39 13.73 -24.80
CA GLU A 382 20.70 13.43 -26.20
C GLU A 382 20.31 11.99 -26.60
N ASP A 383 19.09 11.58 -26.23
CA ASP A 383 18.53 10.23 -26.47
C ASP A 383 19.30 9.08 -25.77
N GLU A 384 20.24 9.40 -24.90
CA GLU A 384 21.01 8.46 -24.09
C GLU A 384 20.51 8.45 -22.64
N SER A 385 20.56 7.28 -22.02
CA SER A 385 20.20 7.12 -20.61
C SER A 385 21.45 7.24 -19.75
N ILE A 386 21.62 8.38 -19.08
CA ILE A 386 22.73 8.66 -18.17
C ILE A 386 22.30 8.34 -16.74
N LEU A 387 23.10 7.56 -16.03
CA LEU A 387 22.87 7.19 -14.65
C LEU A 387 23.89 7.88 -13.72
N ALA A 388 23.38 8.49 -12.65
CA ALA A 388 24.18 9.04 -11.57
C ALA A 388 23.90 8.26 -10.26
N PRO A 389 24.73 7.26 -9.92
CA PRO A 389 24.49 6.37 -8.78
C PRO A 389 24.50 7.06 -7.42
N GLY A 390 23.58 6.67 -6.53
CA GLY A 390 23.54 7.09 -5.12
C GLY A 390 23.18 8.56 -4.86
N VAL A 391 23.04 9.39 -5.90
CA VAL A 391 22.81 10.84 -5.76
C VAL A 391 21.54 11.17 -4.97
N ASN A 392 20.51 10.34 -5.08
CA ASN A 392 19.23 10.56 -4.42
C ASN A 392 19.27 10.28 -2.90
N LEU A 393 20.35 9.68 -2.36
CA LEU A 393 20.51 9.46 -0.92
C LEU A 393 20.52 10.76 -0.11
N ARG A 394 21.01 11.83 -0.72
CA ARG A 394 21.15 13.16 -0.14
C ARG A 394 20.06 14.14 -0.57
N SER A 395 18.97 13.65 -1.17
CA SER A 395 17.87 14.51 -1.62
C SER A 395 16.89 14.78 -0.47
N VAL A 396 16.58 16.06 -0.27
CA VAL A 396 15.49 16.51 0.62
C VAL A 396 14.17 15.82 0.28
N GLY A 397 13.88 15.70 -1.03
CA GLY A 397 12.64 15.11 -1.51
C GLY A 397 12.47 13.65 -1.10
N THR A 398 13.56 12.88 -1.07
CA THR A 398 13.53 11.45 -0.71
C THR A 398 13.33 11.27 0.79
N VAL A 399 14.05 12.01 1.62
CA VAL A 399 13.88 11.98 3.09
C VAL A 399 12.49 12.45 3.49
N ARG A 400 11.99 13.52 2.86
CA ARG A 400 10.66 14.06 3.12
C ARG A 400 9.57 13.04 2.80
N ASP A 401 9.67 12.34 1.68
CA ASP A 401 8.65 11.36 1.29
C ASP A 401 8.69 10.12 2.20
N ALA A 402 9.88 9.65 2.56
CA ALA A 402 10.05 8.58 3.56
C ALA A 402 9.42 8.92 4.91
N ARG A 403 9.56 10.17 5.38
CA ARG A 403 8.93 10.64 6.63
C ARG A 403 7.41 10.83 6.51
N LYS A 404 6.89 11.06 5.31
CA LYS A 404 5.47 11.28 5.05
C LYS A 404 4.65 10.00 5.08
N TRP A 405 5.17 8.89 4.54
CA TRP A 405 4.40 7.65 4.42
C TRP A 405 3.78 7.16 5.74
N PRO A 406 4.52 7.00 6.85
CA PRO A 406 3.92 6.55 8.12
C PRO A 406 2.91 7.56 8.67
N LYS A 407 3.14 8.86 8.48
CA LYS A 407 2.20 9.93 8.90
C LYS A 407 0.94 10.00 8.03
N ARG A 408 0.99 9.41 6.84
CA ARG A 408 -0.10 9.35 5.85
C ARG A 408 -0.70 7.96 5.75
N ASP A 409 -0.30 7.00 6.59
CA ASP A 409 -1.01 5.73 6.69
C ASP A 409 -2.40 6.03 7.23
N ARG A 410 -3.40 6.00 6.36
CA ARG A 410 -4.77 6.37 6.71
C ARG A 410 -5.60 5.18 7.16
N ARG A 411 -5.03 3.98 7.15
CA ARG A 411 -5.71 2.74 7.53
C ARG A 411 -6.01 2.76 9.03
N LYS A 412 -7.30 2.86 9.35
CA LYS A 412 -7.86 2.80 10.70
C LYS A 412 -8.45 1.42 11.02
N ASP A 413 -8.58 0.56 10.00
CA ASP A 413 -9.03 -0.82 10.20
C ASP A 413 -8.09 -1.55 11.20
N PRO A 414 -8.64 -2.19 12.25
CA PRO A 414 -7.84 -2.97 13.20
C PRO A 414 -7.14 -4.18 12.55
N HIS A 415 -7.65 -4.68 11.44
CA HIS A 415 -7.14 -5.81 10.68
C HIS A 415 -6.44 -5.33 9.40
N LYS A 416 -5.16 -4.99 9.54
CA LYS A 416 -4.31 -4.61 8.39
C LYS A 416 -3.96 -5.83 7.54
N LEU A 417 -4.33 -5.80 6.25
CA LEU A 417 -4.01 -6.86 5.30
C LEU A 417 -2.55 -6.81 4.84
N ASP A 418 -2.05 -5.60 4.57
CA ASP A 418 -0.71 -5.39 4.04
C ASP A 418 0.29 -5.08 5.16
N HIS A 419 1.35 -5.89 5.23
CA HIS A 419 2.50 -5.64 6.08
C HIS A 419 3.46 -4.65 5.40
N ILE A 420 3.80 -3.56 6.08
CA ILE A 420 4.57 -2.46 5.49
C ILE A 420 5.72 -2.06 6.40
N ASN A 421 6.94 -2.02 5.86
CA ASN A 421 8.10 -1.39 6.50
C ASN A 421 8.30 0.01 5.89
N PHE A 422 8.39 1.06 6.71
CA PHE A 422 8.56 2.43 6.23
C PHE A 422 10.02 2.92 6.16
N LYS A 423 10.97 2.08 6.58
CA LYS A 423 12.38 2.48 6.64
C LYS A 423 12.95 2.72 5.24
N LEU A 424 13.68 3.83 5.11
CA LEU A 424 14.42 4.20 3.90
C LEU A 424 15.63 3.28 3.67
N LEU A 425 16.43 3.12 4.72
CA LEU A 425 17.57 2.21 4.74
C LEU A 425 17.16 0.92 5.45
N SER A 426 17.40 -0.21 4.81
CA SER A 426 17.06 -1.55 5.28
C SER A 426 18.08 -2.55 4.74
N PRO A 427 18.15 -3.79 5.27
CA PRO A 427 19.01 -4.82 4.69
C PRO A 427 18.84 -4.97 3.17
N TYR A 428 17.60 -4.86 2.67
CA TYR A 428 17.29 -4.87 1.24
C TYR A 428 18.01 -3.76 0.46
N THR A 429 17.91 -2.50 0.90
CA THR A 429 18.54 -1.38 0.17
C THR A 429 20.04 -1.32 0.37
N ILE A 430 20.55 -1.70 1.54
CA ILE A 430 21.99 -1.69 1.83
C ILE A 430 22.72 -2.81 1.10
N GLN A 431 22.13 -4.01 0.99
CA GLN A 431 22.71 -5.07 0.16
C GLN A 431 22.91 -4.60 -1.28
N LYS A 432 21.91 -3.91 -1.85
CA LYS A 432 22.01 -3.30 -3.18
C LYS A 432 23.08 -2.20 -3.25
N MET A 433 23.26 -1.39 -2.21
CA MET A 433 24.39 -0.44 -2.16
C MET A 433 25.75 -1.13 -2.12
N ILE A 434 25.89 -2.24 -1.38
CA ILE A 434 27.12 -3.03 -1.34
C ILE A 434 27.41 -3.60 -2.73
N ASN A 435 26.41 -4.21 -3.37
CA ASN A 435 26.51 -4.72 -4.73
C ASN A 435 26.89 -3.61 -5.72
N GLY A 436 26.18 -2.49 -5.68
CA GLY A 436 26.41 -1.32 -6.52
C GLY A 436 27.81 -0.73 -6.34
N ARG A 437 28.28 -0.57 -5.10
CA ARG A 437 29.65 -0.11 -4.80
C ARG A 437 30.68 -1.05 -5.43
N ASN A 438 30.55 -2.36 -5.21
CA ASN A 438 31.47 -3.36 -5.74
C ASN A 438 31.45 -3.39 -7.28
N LEU A 439 30.25 -3.26 -7.89
CA LEU A 439 30.06 -3.14 -9.34
C LEU A 439 30.78 -1.92 -9.91
N LEU A 440 30.58 -0.73 -9.31
CA LEU A 440 31.22 0.50 -9.77
C LEU A 440 32.75 0.42 -9.67
N CYS A 441 33.29 -0.12 -8.58
CA CYS A 441 34.73 -0.38 -8.44
C CYS A 441 35.25 -1.35 -9.52
N LYS A 442 34.49 -2.41 -9.83
CA LYS A 442 34.86 -3.38 -10.88
C LYS A 442 34.83 -2.76 -12.28
N LEU A 443 33.83 -1.94 -12.58
CA LEU A 443 33.73 -1.22 -13.86
C LEU A 443 34.94 -0.29 -14.04
N LYS A 444 35.32 0.46 -12.99
CA LYS A 444 36.50 1.32 -13.00
C LYS A 444 37.79 0.53 -13.25
N ALA A 445 37.96 -0.61 -12.57
CA ALA A 445 39.13 -1.46 -12.75
C ALA A 445 39.22 -2.10 -14.14
N THR A 446 38.08 -2.44 -14.77
CA THR A 446 38.05 -3.17 -16.04
C THR A 446 38.22 -2.25 -17.26
N SER A 447 37.57 -1.08 -17.26
CA SER A 447 37.58 -0.16 -18.41
C SER A 447 38.71 0.89 -18.36
N GLY A 448 39.57 0.85 -17.33
CA GLY A 448 40.69 1.78 -17.15
C GLY A 448 40.28 3.12 -16.53
N GLU A 449 41.16 3.70 -15.69
CA GLU A 449 40.88 4.92 -14.92
C GLU A 449 40.62 6.16 -15.79
N THR A 450 41.08 6.16 -17.04
CA THR A 450 40.97 7.27 -17.99
C THR A 450 39.69 7.24 -18.84
N SER A 451 38.81 6.26 -18.66
CA SER A 451 37.52 6.21 -19.37
C SER A 451 36.60 7.35 -18.94
N GLU A 452 36.09 8.12 -19.91
CA GLU A 452 35.18 9.24 -19.66
C GLU A 452 33.79 8.77 -19.20
N TYR A 453 33.30 7.67 -19.79
CA TYR A 453 32.04 7.03 -19.45
C TYR A 453 32.17 5.50 -19.38
N PHE A 454 31.31 4.90 -18.56
CA PHE A 454 31.19 3.45 -18.39
C PHE A 454 29.79 3.04 -18.84
N THR A 455 29.66 1.90 -19.53
CA THR A 455 28.36 1.37 -19.97
C THR A 455 27.95 0.19 -19.11
N TYR A 456 26.73 0.20 -18.59
CA TYR A 456 26.15 -0.89 -17.79
C TYR A 456 24.68 -1.07 -18.17
N HIS A 457 24.28 -2.27 -18.60
CA HIS A 457 22.88 -2.60 -18.99
C HIS A 457 22.10 -1.45 -19.65
N SER A 458 22.60 -0.95 -20.79
CA SER A 458 21.98 0.10 -21.60
C SER A 458 21.94 1.50 -20.98
N VAL A 459 22.66 1.76 -19.89
CA VAL A 459 22.90 3.10 -19.33
C VAL A 459 24.37 3.50 -19.39
N LYS A 460 24.65 4.80 -19.45
CA LYS A 460 25.99 5.40 -19.37
C LYS A 460 26.21 6.02 -18.00
N ILE A 461 27.39 5.83 -17.41
CA ILE A 461 27.79 6.41 -16.13
C ILE A 461 29.08 7.20 -16.35
N ASN A 462 29.05 8.51 -16.11
CA ASN A 462 30.25 9.35 -16.22
C ASN A 462 31.25 9.01 -15.11
N ASN A 463 32.55 9.18 -15.37
CA ASN A 463 33.61 8.86 -14.41
C ASN A 463 33.42 9.56 -13.04
N SER A 464 33.13 10.86 -13.06
CA SER A 464 32.85 11.63 -11.85
C SER A 464 31.61 11.15 -11.10
N SER A 465 30.57 10.69 -11.82
CA SER A 465 29.36 10.11 -11.22
C SER A 465 29.64 8.74 -10.60
N LEU A 466 30.52 7.94 -11.21
CA LEU A 466 30.94 6.64 -10.68
C LEU A 466 31.67 6.80 -9.35
N ASP A 467 32.70 7.63 -9.31
CA ASP A 467 33.51 7.87 -8.10
C ASP A 467 32.66 8.44 -6.96
N ARG A 468 31.77 9.37 -7.30
CA ARG A 468 30.78 9.90 -6.37
C ARG A 468 29.84 8.81 -5.87
N GLY A 469 29.37 7.94 -6.74
CA GLY A 469 28.47 6.83 -6.41
C GLY A 469 29.08 5.87 -5.40
N VAL A 470 30.35 5.47 -5.60
CA VAL A 470 31.12 4.64 -4.65
C VAL A 470 31.16 5.30 -3.27
N LYS A 471 31.49 6.59 -3.20
CA LYS A 471 31.54 7.35 -1.94
C LYS A 471 30.16 7.42 -1.25
N LEU A 472 29.11 7.74 -2.00
CA LEU A 472 27.75 7.87 -1.46
C LEU A 472 27.21 6.54 -0.93
N TYR A 473 27.45 5.44 -1.63
CA TYR A 473 27.09 4.10 -1.13
C TYR A 473 27.86 3.74 0.13
N GLN A 474 29.16 4.05 0.22
CA GLN A 474 29.91 3.82 1.46
C GLN A 474 29.35 4.60 2.65
N ILE A 475 28.96 5.87 2.45
CA ILE A 475 28.31 6.69 3.49
C ILE A 475 26.98 6.04 3.93
N GLY A 476 26.15 5.62 2.97
CA GLY A 476 24.87 4.95 3.25
C GLY A 476 25.04 3.65 4.06
N ILE A 477 26.01 2.83 3.67
CA ILE A 477 26.37 1.57 4.37
C ILE A 477 26.79 1.87 5.81
N ASN A 478 27.75 2.78 6.01
CA ASN A 478 28.25 3.14 7.34
C ASN A 478 27.13 3.72 8.24
N LYS A 479 26.26 4.57 7.67
CA LYS A 479 25.11 5.15 8.39
C LYS A 479 24.14 4.07 8.85
N PHE A 480 23.81 3.10 8.00
CA PHE A 480 22.87 2.04 8.35
C PHE A 480 23.44 1.08 9.41
N LEU A 481 24.66 0.56 9.19
CA LEU A 481 25.28 -0.40 10.10
C LEU A 481 25.46 0.21 11.49
N GLY A 482 25.96 1.45 11.56
CA GLY A 482 26.09 2.14 12.85
C GLY A 482 24.76 2.48 13.52
N ASN A 483 23.70 2.79 12.77
CA ASN A 483 22.36 2.96 13.36
C ASN A 483 21.87 1.65 14.00
N CYS A 484 22.12 0.51 13.36
CA CYS A 484 21.77 -0.81 13.93
C CYS A 484 22.59 -1.08 15.20
N LEU A 485 23.90 -0.81 15.15
CA LEU A 485 24.80 -0.99 16.29
C LEU A 485 24.40 -0.13 17.49
N ILE A 486 24.17 1.18 17.27
CA ILE A 486 23.77 2.10 18.34
C ILE A 486 22.45 1.68 18.94
N LYS A 487 21.45 1.33 18.10
CA LYS A 487 20.16 0.85 18.61
C LYS A 487 20.31 -0.45 19.43
N ARG A 488 21.22 -1.34 19.03
CA ARG A 488 21.47 -2.60 19.76
C ARG A 488 22.09 -2.37 21.14
N LEU A 489 22.94 -1.36 21.25
CA LEU A 489 23.66 -0.99 22.48
C LEU A 489 22.95 0.13 23.28
N GLU A 490 21.86 0.69 22.77
CA GLU A 490 21.13 1.79 23.40
C GLU A 490 20.66 1.40 24.81
N ALA A 491 20.87 2.30 25.77
CA ALA A 491 20.49 2.15 27.18
C ALA A 491 21.05 0.90 27.90
N LYS A 492 22.12 0.29 27.38
CA LYS A 492 22.82 -0.82 28.06
C LYS A 492 24.12 -0.33 28.69
N GLN A 493 24.44 -0.85 29.86
CA GLN A 493 25.73 -0.69 30.52
C GLN A 493 26.41 -2.06 30.54
N PHE A 494 27.74 -2.04 30.48
CA PHE A 494 28.55 -3.26 30.45
C PHE A 494 29.65 -3.11 31.49
N GLU A 495 29.85 -4.14 32.31
CA GLU A 495 30.93 -4.19 33.30
C GLU A 495 32.21 -4.78 32.68
N ASN A 496 32.07 -5.65 31.67
CA ASN A 496 33.18 -6.35 31.02
C ASN A 496 32.90 -6.63 29.53
N PHE A 497 33.91 -7.14 28.81
CA PHE A 497 33.76 -7.43 27.37
C PHE A 497 32.81 -8.58 27.08
N ASP A 498 32.62 -9.52 28.00
CA ASP A 498 31.72 -10.66 27.77
C ASP A 498 30.26 -10.20 27.75
N GLU A 499 29.88 -9.23 28.58
CA GLU A 499 28.56 -8.61 28.53
C GLU A 499 28.33 -7.81 27.24
N LEU A 500 29.35 -7.08 26.77
CA LEU A 500 29.30 -6.38 25.49
C LEU A 500 29.09 -7.37 24.33
N ARG A 501 29.90 -8.44 24.29
CA ARG A 501 29.80 -9.49 23.26
C ARG A 501 28.47 -10.22 23.33
N ALA A 502 27.97 -10.52 24.52
CA ALA A 502 26.65 -11.10 24.72
C ALA A 502 25.54 -10.18 24.18
N ALA A 503 25.66 -8.87 24.36
CA ALA A 503 24.72 -7.91 23.80
C ALA A 503 24.81 -7.82 22.27
N LEU A 504 26.00 -7.92 21.68
CA LEU A 504 26.19 -7.91 20.23
C LEU A 504 25.72 -9.22 19.56
N LYS A 505 25.78 -10.35 20.26
CA LYS A 505 25.40 -11.65 19.71
C LYS A 505 23.94 -11.64 19.20
N PRO A 506 23.71 -11.97 17.91
CA PRO A 506 22.37 -12.16 17.38
C PRO A 506 21.62 -13.25 18.14
N GLN A 507 20.33 -13.03 18.40
CA GLN A 507 19.47 -13.99 19.10
C GLN A 507 18.83 -15.01 18.15
N THR A 508 19.05 -14.84 16.85
CA THR A 508 18.55 -15.70 15.79
C THR A 508 19.64 -15.89 14.74
N SER A 509 19.66 -17.08 14.14
CA SER A 509 20.49 -17.36 12.95
C SER A 509 19.82 -16.91 11.66
N ILE A 510 18.57 -16.44 11.72
CA ILE A 510 17.77 -16.00 10.59
C ILE A 510 18.03 -14.52 10.31
N GLY A 511 18.16 -14.15 9.04
CA GLY A 511 18.38 -12.77 8.62
C GLY A 511 19.66 -12.53 7.80
N PRO A 512 20.78 -13.25 8.00
CA PRO A 512 21.94 -13.15 7.12
C PRO A 512 21.59 -13.45 5.65
N GLY A 513 22.39 -12.91 4.73
CA GLY A 513 22.21 -13.15 3.29
C GLY A 513 21.24 -12.18 2.60
N ARG A 514 20.51 -12.69 1.60
CA ARG A 514 19.70 -11.87 0.70
C ARG A 514 18.35 -11.52 1.32
N TRP A 515 17.91 -10.30 1.04
CA TRP A 515 16.59 -9.79 1.41
C TRP A 515 15.77 -9.46 0.17
N VAL A 516 14.46 -9.55 0.32
CA VAL A 516 13.47 -9.21 -0.71
C VAL A 516 12.49 -8.15 -0.21
N ASP A 517 11.92 -7.39 -1.14
CA ASP A 517 10.80 -6.47 -0.89
C ASP A 517 9.54 -7.05 -1.51
N MET A 518 8.71 -7.68 -0.68
CA MET A 518 7.43 -8.28 -1.08
C MET A 518 6.33 -7.21 -1.06
N ALA A 519 6.44 -6.27 -2.00
CA ALA A 519 5.50 -5.17 -2.19
C ALA A 519 5.18 -4.42 -0.88
N GLY A 520 6.21 -3.97 -0.16
CA GLY A 520 6.04 -3.19 1.07
C GLY A 520 6.63 -3.85 2.31
N MET A 521 6.73 -5.17 2.33
CA MET A 521 7.32 -5.93 3.44
C MET A 521 8.75 -6.38 3.10
N PHE A 522 9.72 -6.01 3.93
CA PHE A 522 11.06 -6.54 3.84
C PHE A 522 11.15 -7.87 4.60
N ALA A 523 11.72 -8.88 3.95
CA ALA A 523 11.96 -10.18 4.58
C ALA A 523 13.28 -10.81 4.11
N PRO A 524 13.96 -11.59 4.96
CA PRO A 524 15.03 -12.49 4.52
C PRO A 524 14.50 -13.49 3.49
N GLU A 525 15.22 -13.67 2.39
CA GLU A 525 14.83 -14.60 1.31
C GLU A 525 14.64 -16.03 1.85
N GLU A 526 15.49 -16.47 2.79
CA GLU A 526 15.39 -17.78 3.42
C GLU A 526 14.06 -18.03 4.15
N THR A 527 13.49 -17.01 4.80
CA THR A 527 12.20 -17.12 5.50
C THR A 527 11.05 -17.24 4.53
N VAL A 528 11.14 -16.53 3.40
CA VAL A 528 10.17 -16.61 2.32
C VAL A 528 10.24 -18.00 1.69
N GLU A 529 11.43 -18.47 1.33
CA GLU A 529 11.66 -19.81 0.77
C GLU A 529 11.19 -20.94 1.69
N LYS A 530 11.37 -20.78 3.00
CA LYS A 530 10.81 -21.71 4.00
C LYS A 530 9.28 -21.74 3.93
N LEU A 531 8.61 -20.59 3.96
CA LEU A 531 7.15 -20.50 3.81
C LEU A 531 6.68 -21.14 2.50
N LEU A 532 7.36 -20.85 1.39
CA LEU A 532 7.03 -21.45 0.10
C LEU A 532 7.14 -22.98 0.14
N SER A 533 8.20 -23.51 0.75
CA SER A 533 8.42 -24.94 0.92
C SER A 533 7.37 -25.58 1.84
N ASP A 534 6.96 -24.89 2.91
CA ASP A 534 5.91 -25.31 3.82
C ASP A 534 4.52 -25.33 3.16
N ILE A 535 4.27 -24.42 2.21
CA ILE A 535 3.06 -24.46 1.37
C ILE A 535 3.11 -25.67 0.41
N GLU A 536 4.27 -25.92 -0.22
CA GLU A 536 4.43 -27.03 -1.16
C GLU A 536 4.26 -28.39 -0.50
N ASN A 537 4.82 -28.57 0.70
CA ASN A 537 4.74 -29.80 1.46
C ASN A 537 3.43 -29.96 2.24
N GLY A 538 2.61 -28.89 2.34
CA GLY A 538 1.30 -28.89 2.99
C GLY A 538 1.31 -28.64 4.50
N SER A 539 2.45 -28.29 5.08
CA SER A 539 2.56 -27.84 6.49
C SER A 539 1.82 -26.52 6.71
N VAL A 540 1.83 -25.64 5.70
CA VAL A 540 0.96 -24.47 5.60
C VAL A 540 -0.11 -24.76 4.55
N ASN A 541 -1.36 -24.91 4.98
CA ASN A 541 -2.46 -25.38 4.15
C ASN A 541 -3.72 -24.48 4.17
N SER A 542 -3.69 -23.36 4.88
CA SER A 542 -4.78 -22.38 4.92
C SER A 542 -4.30 -20.94 4.67
N LEU A 543 -5.19 -20.06 4.22
CA LEU A 543 -4.89 -18.64 3.99
C LEU A 543 -4.53 -17.92 5.29
N GLU A 544 -5.14 -18.30 6.41
CA GLU A 544 -4.86 -17.78 7.74
C GLU A 544 -3.44 -18.11 8.18
N GLN A 545 -2.96 -19.33 7.90
CA GLN A 545 -1.58 -19.71 8.19
C GLN A 545 -0.58 -18.93 7.32
N VAL A 546 -0.87 -18.75 6.02
CA VAL A 546 -0.05 -17.91 5.13
C VAL A 546 0.02 -16.47 5.66
N LYS A 547 -1.12 -15.89 6.04
CA LYS A 547 -1.19 -14.56 6.67
C LYS A 547 -0.37 -14.50 7.95
N ALA A 548 -0.52 -15.48 8.85
CA ALA A 548 0.22 -15.55 10.09
C ALA A 548 1.74 -15.66 9.88
N SER A 549 2.18 -16.37 8.83
CA SER A 549 3.60 -16.43 8.46
C SER A 549 4.14 -15.06 8.04
N PHE A 550 3.43 -14.31 7.19
CA PHE A 550 3.84 -12.96 6.81
C PHE A 550 3.83 -11.99 8.00
N GLN A 551 2.81 -12.08 8.86
CA GLN A 551 2.76 -11.30 10.10
C GLN A 551 3.97 -11.58 10.99
N SER A 552 4.28 -12.86 11.20
CA SER A 552 5.45 -13.28 11.99
C SER A 552 6.76 -12.76 11.39
N MET A 553 6.94 -12.80 10.06
CA MET A 553 8.11 -12.23 9.39
C MET A 553 8.23 -10.72 9.62
N HIS A 554 7.12 -9.99 9.51
CA HIS A 554 7.08 -8.54 9.71
C HIS A 554 7.37 -8.14 11.17
N GLU A 555 6.80 -8.85 12.14
CA GLU A 555 7.01 -8.61 13.57
C GLU A 555 8.46 -8.90 14.00
N ASN A 556 9.08 -9.95 13.45
CA ASN A 556 10.47 -10.32 13.75
C ASN A 556 11.52 -9.51 12.95
N TYR A 557 11.09 -8.56 12.10
CA TYR A 557 11.98 -7.72 11.32
C TYR A 557 13.15 -7.10 12.13
N PRO A 558 12.96 -6.55 13.35
CA PRO A 558 14.07 -5.96 14.11
C PRO A 558 15.18 -6.96 14.47
N GLU A 559 14.84 -8.22 14.77
CA GLU A 559 15.81 -9.26 15.11
C GLU A 559 16.56 -9.73 13.85
N TYR A 560 15.83 -9.93 12.75
CA TYR A 560 16.45 -10.29 11.46
C TYR A 560 17.35 -9.16 10.93
N GLU A 561 16.95 -7.90 11.09
CA GLU A 561 17.73 -6.73 10.71
C GLU A 561 19.06 -6.69 11.48
N TRP A 562 19.03 -6.99 12.79
CA TRP A 562 20.26 -7.06 13.59
C TRP A 562 21.16 -8.22 13.18
N ALA A 563 20.60 -9.42 12.97
CA ALA A 563 21.37 -10.58 12.52
C ALA A 563 22.08 -10.30 11.18
N TRP A 564 21.39 -9.64 10.25
CA TRP A 564 21.97 -9.20 8.98
C TRP A 564 23.08 -8.16 9.19
N ALA A 565 22.83 -7.12 9.99
CA ALA A 565 23.81 -6.07 10.24
C ALA A 565 25.07 -6.61 10.94
N ALA A 566 24.91 -7.52 11.90
CA ALA A 566 26.02 -8.19 12.58
C ALA A 566 26.85 -9.05 11.61
N ASN A 567 26.22 -9.76 10.68
CA ASN A 567 26.94 -10.49 9.62
C ASN A 567 27.80 -9.56 8.77
N VAL A 568 27.21 -8.47 8.27
CA VAL A 568 27.93 -7.49 7.43
C VAL A 568 29.02 -6.75 8.20
N LEU A 569 28.84 -6.51 9.50
CA LEU A 569 29.88 -5.93 10.35
C LEU A 569 31.08 -6.87 10.49
N GLN A 570 30.86 -8.18 10.65
CA GLN A 570 31.93 -9.17 10.73
C GLN A 570 32.74 -9.22 9.43
N GLU A 571 32.05 -9.27 8.29
CA GLU A 571 32.68 -9.26 6.96
C GLU A 571 33.49 -7.98 6.70
N ASN A 572 32.98 -6.82 7.13
CA ASN A 572 33.67 -5.54 6.92
C ASN A 572 34.87 -5.34 7.84
N GLN A 573 34.89 -5.98 9.02
CA GLN A 573 35.96 -5.87 10.01
C GLN A 573 36.96 -7.03 9.95
N ASP A 574 36.67 -8.06 9.15
CA ASP A 574 37.40 -9.33 9.14
C ASP A 574 37.60 -9.91 10.56
N LYS A 575 36.54 -9.79 11.37
CA LYS A 575 36.58 -10.09 12.81
C LYS A 575 35.21 -10.56 13.31
N ALA A 576 35.18 -11.64 14.09
CA ALA A 576 33.95 -12.21 14.60
C ALA A 576 33.31 -11.33 15.69
N ILE A 577 31.97 -11.40 15.83
CA ILE A 577 31.22 -10.59 16.83
C ILE A 577 31.65 -10.89 18.27
N ASP A 578 31.99 -12.15 18.55
CA ASP A 578 32.48 -12.61 19.86
C ASP A 578 33.93 -12.19 20.13
N GLU A 579 34.66 -11.69 19.14
CA GLU A 579 35.99 -11.14 19.28
C GLU A 579 36.01 -9.60 19.38
N MET A 580 34.86 -8.95 19.13
CA MET A 580 34.78 -7.48 19.14
C MET A 580 35.17 -6.89 20.51
N THR A 581 35.94 -5.81 20.47
CA THR A 581 36.42 -5.06 21.62
C THR A 581 35.77 -3.68 21.68
N ALA A 582 35.94 -2.97 22.80
CA ALA A 582 35.53 -1.57 22.91
C ALA A 582 36.14 -0.68 21.82
N ASP A 583 37.39 -0.93 21.40
CA ASP A 583 38.05 -0.13 20.36
C ASP A 583 37.37 -0.30 18.98
N ASP A 584 36.94 -1.52 18.65
CA ASP A 584 36.19 -1.78 17.40
C ASP A 584 34.86 -1.01 17.39
N ILE A 585 34.15 -1.01 18.53
CA ILE A 585 32.88 -0.29 18.69
C ILE A 585 33.10 1.23 18.60
N ILE A 586 34.18 1.74 19.18
CA ILE A 586 34.56 3.16 19.08
C ILE A 586 34.84 3.52 17.61
N GLU A 587 35.58 2.68 16.88
CA GLU A 587 35.87 2.92 15.46
C GLU A 587 34.61 2.92 14.60
N LEU A 588 33.75 1.91 14.76
CA LEU A 588 32.47 1.81 14.06
C LEU A 588 31.57 3.01 14.36
N THR A 589 31.53 3.44 15.62
CA THR A 589 30.75 4.61 16.05
C THR A 589 31.30 5.90 15.47
N LYS A 590 32.63 6.07 15.38
CA LYS A 590 33.26 7.22 14.72
C LYS A 590 32.95 7.26 13.22
N LYS A 591 33.08 6.12 12.51
CA LYS A 591 32.72 6.00 11.09
C LYS A 591 31.25 6.33 10.85
N TRP A 592 30.36 5.84 11.73
CA TRP A 592 28.94 6.15 11.69
C TRP A 592 28.67 7.64 11.91
N LYS A 593 29.27 8.25 12.94
CA LYS A 593 29.10 9.67 13.26
C LYS A 593 29.51 10.53 12.07
N GLN A 594 30.66 10.26 11.48
CA GLN A 594 31.13 10.93 10.27
C GLN A 594 30.13 10.77 9.11
N ALA A 595 29.66 9.55 8.84
CA ALA A 595 28.72 9.29 7.76
C ALA A 595 27.36 9.99 7.94
N VAL A 596 26.82 10.02 9.16
CA VAL A 596 25.58 10.73 9.48
C VAL A 596 25.73 12.23 9.28
N VAL A 597 26.76 12.83 9.88
CA VAL A 597 27.02 14.27 9.78
C VAL A 597 27.31 14.69 8.34
N GLU A 598 28.11 13.92 7.59
CA GLU A 598 28.39 14.19 6.19
C GLU A 598 27.10 14.15 5.34
N LEU A 599 26.26 13.13 5.52
CA LEU A 599 25.02 13.02 4.75
C LEU A 599 24.01 14.11 5.11
N ASP A 600 23.91 14.46 6.39
CA ASP A 600 23.01 15.52 6.86
C ASP A 600 23.48 16.91 6.40
N ASN A 601 24.79 17.16 6.35
CA ASN A 601 25.36 18.37 5.74
C ASN A 601 25.07 18.42 4.22
N MET A 602 25.12 17.29 3.53
CA MET A 602 24.72 17.23 2.11
C MET A 602 23.22 17.52 1.93
N LEU A 603 22.36 17.02 2.83
CA LEU A 603 20.92 17.33 2.84
C LEU A 603 20.65 18.81 3.12
N TYR A 604 21.38 19.40 4.07
CA TYR A 604 21.31 20.83 4.37
C TYR A 604 21.69 21.68 3.15
N ALA A 605 22.79 21.32 2.49
CA ALA A 605 23.23 22.00 1.26
C ALA A 605 22.23 21.84 0.11
N ASP A 606 21.54 20.70 0.01
CA ASP A 606 20.48 20.48 -0.98
C ASP A 606 19.23 21.32 -0.67
N ALA A 607 18.81 21.38 0.60
CA ALA A 607 17.70 22.23 1.05
C ALA A 607 17.94 23.71 0.76
N ARG A 608 19.18 24.19 0.92
CA ARG A 608 19.55 25.59 0.66
C ARG A 608 19.29 26.04 -0.78
N LYS A 609 19.26 25.11 -1.76
CA LYS A 609 18.94 25.43 -3.16
C LYS A 609 17.51 25.95 -3.34
N GLU A 610 16.58 25.57 -2.47
CA GLU A 610 15.19 26.05 -2.52
C GLU A 610 15.03 27.52 -2.08
N PHE A 611 16.10 28.15 -1.57
CA PHE A 611 16.12 29.50 -1.04
C PHE A 611 17.05 30.44 -1.85
N THR A 612 17.66 29.95 -2.94
CA THR A 612 18.53 30.78 -3.80
C THR A 612 17.74 31.80 -4.60
N ALA A 613 18.38 32.85 -5.09
CA ALA A 613 17.74 33.89 -5.90
C ALA A 613 16.99 33.32 -7.13
N THR A 614 17.50 32.25 -7.75
CA THR A 614 16.85 31.54 -8.85
C THR A 614 15.56 30.81 -8.46
N ALA A 615 15.38 30.45 -7.18
CA ALA A 615 14.13 29.88 -6.67
C ALA A 615 13.09 30.97 -6.35
N GLN A 616 13.49 32.25 -6.32
CA GLN A 616 12.64 33.40 -6.01
C GLN A 616 11.97 34.02 -7.25
N THR A 617 12.12 33.43 -8.44
CA THR A 617 11.67 34.01 -9.72
C THR A 617 10.18 34.38 -9.77
N GLY A 618 9.33 33.68 -9.02
CA GLY A 618 7.88 33.93 -8.99
C GLY A 618 7.39 34.89 -7.90
N TYR A 619 8.28 35.45 -7.07
CA TYR A 619 7.92 36.29 -5.93
C TYR A 619 8.24 37.76 -6.24
N GLY A 620 7.42 38.70 -5.75
CA GLY A 620 7.56 40.12 -5.99
C GLY A 620 7.65 40.47 -7.47
N LEU A 621 6.77 39.88 -8.29
CA LEU A 621 6.83 39.88 -9.77
C LEU A 621 7.09 41.26 -10.38
N ASP A 622 6.43 42.29 -9.82
CA ASP A 622 6.50 43.68 -10.31
C ASP A 622 7.51 44.55 -9.55
N GLY A 623 8.27 43.98 -8.61
CA GLY A 623 9.08 44.72 -7.63
C GLY A 623 10.59 44.61 -7.81
N SER A 624 11.31 45.35 -6.95
CA SER A 624 12.78 45.27 -6.86
C SER A 624 13.20 43.91 -6.28
N GLN A 625 14.51 43.61 -6.31
CA GLN A 625 15.04 42.42 -5.66
C GLN A 625 14.68 42.35 -4.17
N GLU A 626 14.58 43.49 -3.47
CA GLU A 626 14.14 43.53 -2.07
C GLU A 626 12.66 43.17 -1.95
N THR A 627 11.81 43.62 -2.88
CA THR A 627 10.40 43.21 -2.92
C THR A 627 10.26 41.71 -3.14
N LYS A 628 11.06 41.12 -4.03
CA LYS A 628 11.08 39.66 -4.25
C LYS A 628 11.50 38.89 -3.01
N GLN A 629 12.54 39.36 -2.32
CA GLN A 629 13.01 38.75 -1.07
C GLN A 629 11.98 38.87 0.05
N ALA A 630 11.34 40.05 0.20
CA ALA A 630 10.31 40.26 1.21
C ALA A 630 9.09 39.37 0.96
N ASP A 631 8.60 39.30 -0.28
CA ASP A 631 7.47 38.43 -0.65
C ASP A 631 7.82 36.94 -0.47
N PHE A 632 9.00 36.52 -0.94
CA PHE A 632 9.48 35.16 -0.69
C PHE A 632 9.54 34.85 0.82
N GLY A 633 10.07 35.76 1.64
CA GLY A 633 10.14 35.61 3.09
C GLY A 633 8.76 35.48 3.74
N GLN A 634 7.75 36.23 3.27
CA GLN A 634 6.39 36.12 3.80
C GLN A 634 5.70 34.80 3.41
N VAL A 635 5.95 34.29 2.20
CA VAL A 635 5.26 33.08 1.70
C VAL A 635 5.97 31.78 2.09
N ARG A 636 7.31 31.78 2.04
CA ARG A 636 8.15 30.58 2.22
C ARG A 636 8.91 30.57 3.54
N GLY A 637 8.95 31.70 4.25
CA GLY A 637 9.80 31.90 5.41
C GLY A 637 11.26 32.09 5.03
N THR A 638 12.10 32.24 6.05
CA THR A 638 13.56 32.24 5.90
C THR A 638 14.11 30.81 5.91
N PHE A 639 15.36 30.65 5.48
CA PHE A 639 16.01 29.34 5.50
C PHE A 639 16.22 28.85 6.94
N GLU A 640 16.58 29.76 7.84
CA GLU A 640 16.87 29.53 9.25
C GLU A 640 15.61 29.16 10.04
N GLU A 641 14.44 29.68 9.67
CA GLU A 641 13.16 29.36 10.33
C GLU A 641 12.48 28.13 9.73
N ASN A 642 13.02 27.57 8.65
CA ASN A 642 12.38 26.44 7.99
C ASN A 642 12.40 25.19 8.88
N SER A 643 11.20 24.68 9.21
CA SER A 643 11.03 23.53 10.10
C SER A 643 11.84 22.29 9.71
N PHE A 644 12.06 22.04 8.41
CA PHE A 644 12.85 20.90 7.94
C PHE A 644 14.36 21.13 8.13
N VAL A 645 14.82 22.36 7.91
CA VAL A 645 16.23 22.76 8.12
C VAL A 645 16.58 22.64 9.60
N LEU A 646 15.74 23.19 10.48
CA LEU A 646 15.89 23.05 11.93
C LEU A 646 15.85 21.59 12.39
N GLU A 647 15.05 20.72 11.74
CA GLU A 647 15.04 19.29 12.04
C GLU A 647 16.35 18.61 11.64
N ILE A 648 16.98 19.01 10.52
CA ILE A 648 18.32 18.51 10.13
C ILE A 648 19.36 18.92 11.17
N GLU A 649 19.41 20.20 11.55
CA GLU A 649 20.39 20.69 12.54
C GLU A 649 20.22 19.98 13.89
N LYS A 650 18.98 19.86 14.38
CA LYS A 650 18.68 19.09 15.60
C LYS A 650 19.06 17.62 15.46
N HIS A 651 18.87 17.02 14.29
CA HIS A 651 19.26 15.65 14.03
C HIS A 651 20.79 15.49 14.07
N ILE A 652 21.55 16.42 13.50
CA ILE A 652 23.03 16.44 13.56
C ILE A 652 23.49 16.49 15.02
N VAL A 653 22.96 17.42 15.82
CA VAL A 653 23.33 17.56 17.25
C VAL A 653 23.00 16.28 18.00
N ARG A 654 21.75 15.80 17.94
CA ARG A 654 21.31 14.60 18.64
C ARG A 654 22.12 13.36 18.27
N LYS A 655 22.44 13.18 16.98
CA LYS A 655 23.23 12.03 16.53
C LYS A 655 24.70 12.14 16.91
N THR A 656 25.25 13.35 16.95
CA THR A 656 26.60 13.61 17.45
C THR A 656 26.68 13.24 18.94
N GLU A 657 25.75 13.72 19.75
CA GLU A 657 25.66 13.41 21.20
C GLU A 657 25.51 11.91 21.46
N LEU A 658 24.66 11.21 20.69
CA LEU A 658 24.51 9.75 20.76
C LEU A 658 25.82 9.01 20.45
N GLY A 659 26.57 9.48 19.45
CA GLY A 659 27.86 8.91 19.10
C GLY A 659 28.90 9.14 20.19
N ASP A 660 28.94 10.34 20.75
CA ASP A 660 29.88 10.73 21.80
C ASP A 660 29.58 10.03 23.13
N GLU A 661 28.31 9.83 23.48
CA GLU A 661 27.90 9.01 24.63
C GLU A 661 28.38 7.56 24.48
N LEU A 662 28.11 6.92 23.34
CA LEU A 662 28.53 5.54 23.14
C LEU A 662 30.06 5.40 23.16
N VAL A 663 30.78 6.34 22.55
CA VAL A 663 32.25 6.36 22.59
C VAL A 663 32.74 6.51 24.03
N GLY A 664 32.21 7.46 24.80
CA GLY A 664 32.59 7.66 26.20
C GLY A 664 32.34 6.43 27.06
N ARG A 665 31.18 5.78 26.88
CA ARG A 665 30.85 4.53 27.59
C ARG A 665 31.80 3.39 27.23
N MET A 666 32.19 3.27 25.96
CA MET A 666 33.17 2.26 25.54
C MET A 666 34.58 2.58 26.06
N GLU A 667 34.96 3.85 26.18
CA GLU A 667 36.22 4.27 26.79
C GLU A 667 36.28 3.99 28.30
N GLU A 668 35.16 4.09 29.02
CA GLU A 668 35.04 3.65 30.41
C GLU A 668 35.19 2.14 30.54
N LEU A 669 34.49 1.37 29.72
CA LEU A 669 34.62 -0.09 29.68
C LEU A 669 36.06 -0.52 29.41
N ARG A 670 36.75 0.17 28.49
CA ARG A 670 38.18 -0.06 28.20
C ARG A 670 39.09 0.24 29.39
N ARG A 671 38.79 1.28 30.18
CA ARG A 671 39.58 1.68 31.36
C ARG A 671 39.37 0.78 32.58
N ASN A 672 38.18 0.19 32.71
CA ASN A 672 37.79 -0.60 33.88
C ASN A 672 38.26 -2.06 33.82
N GLN A 673 39.01 -2.46 32.79
CA GLN A 673 39.58 -3.80 32.73
C GLN A 673 40.94 -3.88 33.41
N PRO A 674 41.17 -4.90 34.26
CA PRO A 674 42.51 -5.23 34.70
C PRO A 674 43.33 -5.75 33.51
N ASN A 675 44.59 -5.28 33.41
CA ASN A 675 45.58 -5.74 32.42
C ASN A 675 45.70 -7.27 32.34
#